data_AF-A0A6A4KF05-F1
#
_entry.id   AF-A0A6A4KF05-F1
#
_cell.length_a   1.000
_cell.length_b   1.000
_cell.length_c   1.000
_cell.angle_alpha   90.00
_cell.angle_beta   90.00
_cell.angle_gamma   90.00
#
_symmetry.space_group_name_H-M   'P 1'
#
loop_
_entity.id
_entity.type
_entity.pdbx_description
1 polymer ?
#
loop_
_entity_poly.entity_id
_entity_poly.type
_entity_poly.pdbx_seq_one_letter_code
_entity_poly.pdbx_strand_id
1 'polypeptide(L)'
;MEELVKELKTLGDKVARGGGSSAIEKHTKKGKLLVRERISRLLDPGTSFLELSQLAGLGLYGDDWVPSGGIVTGIGRVAGREVMIVGNDATIKGGTYYPITVKKHLRAQEIAAENRLPCIYLVDSGGANLPHQAEIFPDRDHFGRIFFNQANMSAAGIPQIAVVMGPCTAGGAYVPAMSDESVIVKEQGTIFLAGPPLVKAATGEVVSAEDLGGALLHCSTSGVADHFALDESHALHITRDIVNRLNYPVIPPAPHSSSASLPLFNPEDLYGIVGANVKKSYDIRQVIARIVDGSEFSEFKAKYGETLVTGWANLYGYPVGILANNGVLFSEAALKGAHFVELCCQRKIPLIFLQNITGFMVGREAESGGIAKNGAKMVTAVSCAKVPKFTVIVGGSYGAGNYGMCGRAYSPRFLYMWPNSRISVMGGEQAAGVMAQVSADKAARSGKPLSQEQLEAIKNPIISKFENEGSPYFSSARLWDDGVIDPKDTRKVLGLSISRAHLELSTGTHQYNAKIQKQLEDREKELKDLQHSLNIADGDNAESLSRDDILRFSRQMIVPSIGVSGQIKLKEGSVLIIGCGGLGCPAAQYLAGCGIGKLGLVDYDVVELSNLHRQLLHSESTIGLPKVTSLAQALQRINSTLRVEEHNTQLSSSNALDLVARYDIVIDASDNVATRYLVNDACILANRPLISGSAVGLEGQLTVYNYDGGPCYRCLFSSPPPPETVSNCSDVGVVGPVPGCIGVLQALQAVIMLTGNGKVLSQRLLLFDGEQTIFRTIKIRGKSESCAACGTKPTITQLIDYEQYCGAPANDKERRLQLVEKSERVTPHELNEAIRNGEPALMIDVRSRIEFEMCSIPGSINVPLKELERQQTQDDVRERWNKLKSEESKESKVYVICRRGNDSQLGLKQIKQFLSCPVYDLVGGLHAWSRDIDPSFPPY
;
A
#
# COMPACT_ATOMS: atom_id res chain seq x y z
N MET A 1 31.25 -17.56 -26.38
CA MET A 1 30.04 -17.98 -25.64
C MET A 1 30.14 -19.44 -25.21
N GLU A 2 30.45 -20.36 -26.14
CA GLU A 2 30.59 -21.79 -25.84
C GLU A 2 31.53 -22.09 -24.66
N GLU A 3 32.66 -21.41 -24.55
CA GLU A 3 33.58 -21.55 -23.40
C GLU A 3 32.92 -21.20 -22.06
N LEU A 4 32.16 -20.10 -22.01
CA LEU A 4 31.42 -19.68 -20.81
C LEU A 4 30.31 -20.69 -20.46
N VAL A 5 29.63 -21.24 -21.46
CA VAL A 5 28.62 -22.30 -21.27
C VAL A 5 29.28 -23.58 -20.75
N LYS A 6 30.46 -23.93 -21.26
CA LYS A 6 31.24 -25.09 -20.79
C LYS A 6 31.70 -24.91 -19.34
N GLU A 7 32.13 -23.70 -18.98
CA GLU A 7 32.44 -23.34 -17.59
C GLU A 7 31.21 -23.49 -16.69
N LEU A 8 30.06 -22.92 -17.08
CA LEU A 8 28.80 -23.06 -16.36
C LEU A 8 28.43 -24.53 -16.14
N LYS A 9 28.52 -25.37 -17.18
CA LYS A 9 28.21 -26.81 -17.09
C LYS A 9 29.16 -27.54 -16.14
N THR A 10 30.47 -27.26 -16.27
CA THR A 10 31.49 -27.85 -15.39
C THR A 10 31.26 -27.48 -13.92
N LEU A 11 30.91 -26.22 -13.67
CA LEU A 11 30.59 -25.72 -12.35
C LEU A 11 29.28 -26.33 -11.81
N GLY A 12 28.25 -26.41 -12.66
CA GLY A 12 26.98 -27.08 -12.38
C GLY A 12 27.17 -28.54 -11.95
N ASP A 13 27.97 -29.30 -12.70
CA ASP A 13 28.31 -30.69 -12.38
C ASP A 13 29.09 -30.81 -11.07
N LYS A 14 29.97 -29.83 -10.78
CA LYS A 14 30.72 -29.79 -9.52
C LYS A 14 29.81 -29.54 -8.32
N VAL A 15 28.92 -28.55 -8.40
CA VAL A 15 27.99 -28.22 -7.28
C VAL A 15 26.92 -29.30 -7.10
N ALA A 16 26.52 -29.99 -8.17
CA ALA A 16 25.56 -31.09 -8.11
C ALA A 16 26.05 -32.31 -7.29
N ARG A 17 27.37 -32.44 -7.07
CA ARG A 17 27.98 -33.50 -6.23
C ARG A 17 27.93 -33.21 -4.72
N GLY A 18 27.26 -32.14 -4.29
CA GLY A 18 27.03 -31.85 -2.87
C GLY A 18 28.32 -31.73 -2.05
N GLY A 19 28.35 -32.39 -0.88
CA GLY A 19 29.46 -32.37 0.07
C GLY A 19 30.72 -33.16 -0.34
N GLY A 20 30.73 -33.77 -1.53
CA GLY A 20 31.85 -34.57 -2.04
C GLY A 20 31.76 -36.05 -1.68
N SER A 21 32.68 -36.86 -2.24
CA SER A 21 32.62 -38.33 -2.21
C SER A 21 32.57 -38.91 -0.79
N SER A 22 33.40 -38.42 0.13
CA SER A 22 33.43 -38.91 1.52
C SER A 22 32.11 -38.65 2.27
N ALA A 23 31.48 -37.48 2.06
CA ALA A 23 30.20 -37.15 2.69
C ALA A 23 29.05 -37.97 2.08
N ILE A 24 29.05 -38.15 0.75
CA ILE A 24 28.11 -39.00 0.03
C ILE A 24 28.19 -40.45 0.53
N GLU A 25 29.39 -41.00 0.68
CA GLU A 25 29.58 -42.36 1.17
C GLU A 25 29.06 -42.52 2.61
N LYS A 26 29.34 -41.55 3.50
CA LYS A 26 28.80 -41.54 4.87
C LYS A 26 27.28 -41.43 4.92
N HIS A 27 26.67 -40.68 3.99
CA HIS A 27 25.22 -40.53 3.89
C HIS A 27 24.56 -41.81 3.39
N THR A 28 25.06 -42.36 2.29
CA THR A 28 24.52 -43.57 1.65
C THR A 28 24.73 -44.85 2.46
N LYS A 29 25.83 -44.95 3.24
CA LYS A 29 26.03 -46.05 4.21
C LYS A 29 24.93 -46.15 5.27
N LYS A 30 24.18 -45.08 5.52
CA LYS A 30 23.02 -45.07 6.43
C LYS A 30 21.72 -45.50 5.74
N GLY A 31 21.77 -45.97 4.49
CA GLY A 31 20.58 -46.36 3.71
C GLY A 31 19.80 -45.18 3.11
N LYS A 32 20.32 -43.96 3.21
CA LYS A 32 19.64 -42.74 2.77
C LYS A 32 19.91 -42.43 1.30
N LEU A 33 18.89 -41.95 0.58
CA LEU A 33 19.03 -41.45 -0.79
C LEU A 33 19.61 -40.04 -0.78
N LEU A 34 20.31 -39.67 -1.85
CA LEU A 34 20.78 -38.29 -2.03
C LEU A 34 19.61 -37.35 -2.33
N VAL A 35 19.73 -36.07 -1.97
CA VAL A 35 18.62 -35.11 -2.14
C VAL A 35 18.10 -35.02 -3.59
N ARG A 36 19.00 -35.01 -4.57
CA ARG A 36 18.63 -34.98 -6.00
C ARG A 36 18.00 -36.29 -6.47
N GLU A 37 18.37 -37.41 -5.85
CA GLU A 37 17.74 -38.70 -6.08
C GLU A 37 16.33 -38.75 -5.49
N ARG A 38 16.14 -38.24 -4.26
CA ARG A 38 14.82 -38.09 -3.65
C ARG A 38 13.89 -37.26 -4.53
N ILE A 39 14.36 -36.12 -5.02
CA ILE A 39 13.61 -35.26 -5.96
C ILE A 39 13.29 -36.05 -7.24
N SER A 40 14.27 -36.71 -7.86
CA SER A 40 14.05 -37.50 -9.08
C SER A 40 12.98 -38.59 -8.92
N ARG A 41 12.99 -39.31 -7.78
CA ARG A 41 12.00 -40.35 -7.48
C ARG A 41 10.62 -39.79 -7.12
N LEU A 42 10.55 -38.55 -6.60
CA LEU A 42 9.30 -37.87 -6.26
C LEU A 42 8.56 -37.40 -7.52
N LEU A 43 9.30 -36.91 -8.51
CA LEU A 43 8.75 -36.35 -9.74
C LEU A 43 8.04 -37.39 -10.61
N ASP A 44 7.06 -36.92 -11.38
CA ASP A 44 6.41 -37.73 -12.40
C ASP A 44 7.40 -38.09 -13.53
N PRO A 45 7.43 -39.37 -13.98
CA PRO A 45 8.34 -39.80 -15.03
C PRO A 45 8.24 -38.96 -16.31
N GLY A 46 9.39 -38.56 -16.86
CA GLY A 46 9.47 -37.78 -18.10
C GLY A 46 9.15 -36.29 -17.97
N THR A 47 8.90 -35.79 -16.76
CA THR A 47 8.63 -34.36 -16.53
C THR A 47 9.90 -33.56 -16.25
N SER A 48 9.87 -32.25 -16.53
CA SER A 48 11.02 -31.36 -16.32
C SER A 48 11.05 -30.77 -14.92
N PHE A 49 12.25 -30.73 -14.32
CA PHE A 49 12.52 -30.01 -13.08
C PHE A 49 13.21 -28.68 -13.39
N LEU A 50 12.62 -27.56 -12.96
CA LEU A 50 13.26 -26.24 -13.02
C LEU A 50 13.92 -25.98 -11.67
N GLU A 51 15.20 -26.30 -11.60
CA GLU A 51 16.02 -26.00 -10.43
C GLU A 51 16.28 -24.49 -10.33
N LEU A 52 16.29 -23.99 -9.09
CA LEU A 52 16.50 -22.57 -8.77
C LEU A 52 17.84 -22.38 -8.04
N SER A 53 18.57 -21.34 -8.47
CA SER A 53 19.79 -20.85 -7.84
C SER A 53 20.80 -21.96 -7.54
N GLN A 54 21.13 -22.77 -8.56
CA GLN A 54 22.04 -23.91 -8.45
C GLN A 54 23.42 -23.51 -7.88
N LEU A 55 23.87 -22.28 -8.16
CA LEU A 55 25.18 -21.75 -7.76
C LEU A 55 25.19 -21.01 -6.42
N ALA A 56 24.08 -21.00 -5.68
CA ALA A 56 23.99 -20.37 -4.36
C ALA A 56 25.15 -20.79 -3.44
N GLY A 57 25.70 -19.86 -2.67
CA GLY A 57 26.78 -20.12 -1.71
C GLY A 57 28.18 -20.28 -2.30
N LEU A 58 28.33 -20.30 -3.63
CA LEU A 58 29.63 -20.46 -4.28
C LEU A 58 30.59 -19.32 -3.89
N GLY A 59 31.69 -19.69 -3.21
CA GLY A 59 32.75 -18.75 -2.81
C GLY A 59 32.33 -17.72 -1.75
N LEU A 60 31.23 -17.93 -1.01
CA LEU A 60 30.75 -16.97 -0.02
C LEU A 60 31.38 -17.12 1.38
N TYR A 61 31.74 -18.35 1.78
CA TYR A 61 32.06 -18.67 3.17
C TYR A 61 33.53 -19.07 3.39
N GLY A 62 34.44 -18.41 2.68
CA GLY A 62 35.87 -18.71 2.76
C GLY A 62 36.16 -20.16 2.38
N ASP A 63 36.72 -20.92 3.33
CA ASP A 63 37.07 -22.33 3.14
C ASP A 63 35.87 -23.29 3.21
N ASP A 64 34.70 -22.82 3.67
CA ASP A 64 33.51 -23.64 3.76
C ASP A 64 32.88 -23.89 2.38
N TRP A 65 32.94 -25.15 1.93
CA TRP A 65 32.27 -25.62 0.73
C TRP A 65 30.75 -25.79 0.97
N VAL A 66 29.96 -24.80 0.55
CA VAL A 66 28.48 -24.78 0.68
C VAL A 66 27.82 -24.64 -0.69
N PRO A 67 27.99 -25.62 -1.61
CA PRO A 67 27.43 -25.54 -2.95
C PRO A 67 25.90 -25.57 -2.92
N SER A 68 25.27 -24.92 -3.90
CA SER A 68 23.81 -24.76 -3.97
C SER A 68 23.17 -24.21 -2.69
N GLY A 69 23.94 -23.62 -1.78
CA GLY A 69 23.51 -23.16 -0.48
C GLY A 69 23.12 -24.28 0.50
N GLY A 70 23.55 -25.53 0.30
CA GLY A 70 23.15 -26.65 1.18
C GLY A 70 21.70 -27.13 0.99
N ILE A 71 21.02 -26.63 -0.04
CA ILE A 71 19.59 -26.88 -0.28
C ILE A 71 19.29 -26.89 -1.78
N VAL A 72 18.53 -27.89 -2.25
CA VAL A 72 18.05 -27.98 -3.63
C VAL A 72 16.60 -27.53 -3.66
N THR A 73 16.33 -26.51 -4.46
CA THR A 73 14.99 -25.92 -4.60
C THR A 73 14.59 -25.89 -6.06
N GLY A 74 13.33 -26.17 -6.37
CA GLY A 74 12.86 -26.08 -7.75
C GLY A 74 11.42 -26.50 -7.93
N ILE A 75 10.92 -26.34 -9.14
CA ILE A 75 9.53 -26.66 -9.49
C ILE A 75 9.52 -27.87 -10.41
N GLY A 76 8.70 -28.85 -10.07
CA GLY A 76 8.47 -30.02 -10.90
C GLY A 76 7.07 -30.56 -10.72
N ARG A 77 6.75 -31.60 -11.48
CA ARG A 77 5.41 -32.20 -11.46
C ARG A 77 5.38 -33.43 -10.57
N VAL A 78 4.39 -33.49 -9.69
CA VAL A 78 4.14 -34.62 -8.78
C VAL A 78 2.64 -34.93 -8.82
N ALA A 79 2.28 -36.16 -9.16
CA ALA A 79 0.89 -36.60 -9.31
C ALA A 79 0.06 -35.61 -10.17
N GLY A 80 0.61 -35.20 -11.31
CA GLY A 80 0.00 -34.29 -12.27
C GLY A 80 0.05 -32.81 -11.91
N ARG A 81 0.56 -32.42 -10.73
CA ARG A 81 0.52 -31.04 -10.21
C ARG A 81 1.91 -30.41 -10.16
N GLU A 82 2.03 -29.16 -10.55
CA GLU A 82 3.28 -28.40 -10.38
C GLU A 82 3.43 -28.01 -8.91
N VAL A 83 4.56 -28.40 -8.31
CA VAL A 83 4.84 -28.20 -6.87
C VAL A 83 6.22 -27.57 -6.68
N MET A 84 6.35 -26.71 -5.69
CA MET A 84 7.63 -26.24 -5.20
C MET A 84 8.24 -27.31 -4.29
N ILE A 85 9.44 -27.76 -4.62
CA ILE A 85 10.18 -28.75 -3.83
C ILE A 85 11.39 -28.07 -3.21
N VAL A 86 11.56 -28.27 -1.90
CA VAL A 86 12.67 -27.73 -1.11
C VAL A 86 13.29 -28.89 -0.34
N GLY A 87 14.50 -29.32 -0.74
CA GLY A 87 15.19 -30.44 -0.11
C GLY A 87 16.55 -30.06 0.46
N ASN A 88 16.78 -30.37 1.73
CA ASN A 88 18.09 -30.17 2.36
C ASN A 88 19.10 -31.19 1.84
N ASP A 89 20.34 -30.76 1.58
CA ASP A 89 21.44 -31.65 1.26
C ASP A 89 22.26 -31.96 2.52
N ALA A 90 21.93 -33.06 3.17
CA ALA A 90 22.61 -33.51 4.39
C ALA A 90 24.10 -33.84 4.17
N THR A 91 24.57 -34.01 2.93
CA THR A 91 25.99 -34.23 2.64
C THR A 91 26.80 -32.95 2.84
N ILE A 92 26.18 -31.77 2.74
CA ILE A 92 26.83 -30.47 2.88
C ILE A 92 26.71 -30.03 4.33
N LYS A 93 27.80 -30.17 5.11
CA LYS A 93 27.86 -29.74 6.52
C LYS A 93 26.67 -30.24 7.36
N GLY A 94 26.18 -31.46 7.10
CA GLY A 94 25.03 -32.03 7.80
C GLY A 94 23.69 -31.37 7.47
N GLY A 95 23.57 -30.67 6.34
CA GLY A 95 22.37 -29.94 5.95
C GLY A 95 22.10 -28.69 6.78
N THR A 96 23.13 -28.15 7.46
CA THR A 96 22.99 -26.97 8.31
C THR A 96 22.68 -25.71 7.50
N TYR A 97 21.85 -24.84 8.07
CA TYR A 97 21.48 -23.58 7.44
C TYR A 97 22.59 -22.54 7.59
N TYR A 98 23.17 -22.12 6.47
CA TYR A 98 23.97 -20.90 6.34
C TYR A 98 23.04 -19.71 5.99
N PRO A 99 23.51 -18.45 6.08
CA PRO A 99 22.70 -17.30 5.68
C PRO A 99 22.11 -17.43 4.27
N ILE A 100 22.88 -17.97 3.32
CA ILE A 100 22.41 -18.19 1.94
C ILE A 100 21.37 -19.32 1.85
N THR A 101 21.44 -20.32 2.72
CA THR A 101 20.46 -21.41 2.79
C THR A 101 19.11 -20.85 3.18
N VAL A 102 19.06 -19.96 4.17
CA VAL A 102 17.84 -19.26 4.58
C VAL A 102 17.30 -18.45 3.41
N LYS A 103 18.12 -17.60 2.81
CA LYS A 103 17.72 -16.77 1.66
C LYS A 103 17.17 -17.61 0.51
N LYS A 104 17.76 -18.77 0.23
CA LYS A 104 17.30 -19.69 -0.82
C LYS A 104 16.00 -20.40 -0.48
N HIS A 105 15.82 -20.83 0.76
CA HIS A 105 14.55 -21.38 1.23
C HIS A 105 13.43 -20.33 1.10
N LEU A 106 13.67 -19.11 1.59
CA LEU A 106 12.68 -18.03 1.53
C LEU A 106 12.34 -17.65 0.09
N ARG A 107 13.32 -17.61 -0.82
CA ARG A 107 13.06 -17.36 -2.25
C ARG A 107 12.19 -18.45 -2.88
N ALA A 108 12.38 -19.72 -2.51
CA ALA A 108 11.52 -20.81 -2.97
C ALA A 108 10.07 -20.62 -2.49
N GLN A 109 9.87 -20.23 -1.22
CA GLN A 109 8.53 -19.95 -0.70
C GLN A 109 7.91 -18.70 -1.32
N GLU A 110 8.70 -17.65 -1.61
CA GLU A 110 8.22 -16.46 -2.32
C GLU A 110 7.68 -16.83 -3.70
N ILE A 111 8.43 -17.61 -4.47
CA ILE A 111 7.98 -18.12 -5.77
C ILE A 111 6.73 -18.99 -5.61
N ALA A 112 6.67 -19.84 -4.58
CA ALA A 112 5.51 -20.69 -4.33
C ALA A 112 4.25 -19.85 -4.00
N ALA A 113 4.39 -18.84 -3.15
CA ALA A 113 3.30 -17.95 -2.77
C ALA A 113 2.78 -17.13 -3.96
N GLU A 114 3.69 -16.50 -4.72
CA GLU A 114 3.34 -15.68 -5.88
C GLU A 114 2.63 -16.50 -6.97
N ASN A 115 3.06 -17.75 -7.17
CA ASN A 115 2.58 -18.61 -8.24
C ASN A 115 1.59 -19.69 -7.77
N ARG A 116 1.16 -19.64 -6.51
CA ARG A 116 0.22 -20.59 -5.89
C ARG A 116 0.63 -22.06 -6.10
N LEU A 117 1.89 -22.39 -5.77
CA LEU A 117 2.42 -23.74 -5.90
C LEU A 117 2.38 -24.45 -4.54
N PRO A 118 1.79 -25.65 -4.41
CA PRO A 118 1.94 -26.47 -3.22
C PRO A 118 3.42 -26.70 -2.89
N CYS A 119 3.78 -26.71 -1.62
CA CYS A 119 5.14 -26.85 -1.15
C CYS A 119 5.40 -28.24 -0.58
N ILE A 120 6.51 -28.87 -1.00
CA ILE A 120 7.01 -30.12 -0.45
C ILE A 120 8.41 -29.87 0.14
N TYR A 121 8.54 -30.08 1.45
CA TYR A 121 9.80 -29.92 2.19
C TYR A 121 10.41 -31.30 2.47
N LEU A 122 11.51 -31.64 1.81
CA LEU A 122 12.30 -32.84 2.10
C LEU A 122 13.34 -32.49 3.18
N VAL A 123 12.93 -32.64 4.44
CA VAL A 123 13.64 -32.16 5.62
C VAL A 123 14.73 -33.14 6.05
N ASP A 124 15.97 -32.65 6.09
CA ASP A 124 17.15 -33.42 6.49
C ASP A 124 18.28 -32.46 6.91
N SER A 125 18.12 -31.83 8.07
CA SER A 125 18.97 -30.70 8.51
C SER A 125 19.38 -30.79 9.98
N GLY A 126 20.69 -30.68 10.21
CA GLY A 126 21.28 -30.61 11.55
C GLY A 126 21.05 -29.30 12.32
N GLY A 127 20.29 -28.34 11.78
CA GLY A 127 19.99 -27.05 12.42
C GLY A 127 20.71 -25.86 11.79
N ALA A 128 20.93 -24.79 12.55
CA ALA A 128 21.59 -23.57 12.08
C ALA A 128 23.12 -23.65 12.16
N ASN A 129 23.82 -22.99 11.25
CA ASN A 129 25.25 -22.74 11.37
C ASN A 129 25.51 -21.73 12.51
N LEU A 130 25.94 -22.22 13.67
CA LEU A 130 26.10 -21.41 14.87
C LEU A 130 27.10 -20.24 14.72
N PRO A 131 28.25 -20.38 14.02
CA PRO A 131 29.15 -19.24 13.79
C PRO A 131 28.49 -18.04 13.10
N HIS A 132 27.53 -18.29 12.20
CA HIS A 132 26.80 -17.25 11.45
C HIS A 132 25.40 -16.96 12.01
N GLN A 133 25.10 -17.33 13.26
CA GLN A 133 23.72 -17.26 13.80
C GLN A 133 23.06 -15.88 13.68
N ALA A 134 23.85 -14.79 13.79
CA ALA A 134 23.34 -13.41 13.70
C ALA A 134 22.75 -13.06 12.33
N GLU A 135 23.20 -13.74 11.27
CA GLU A 135 22.73 -13.59 9.88
C GLU A 135 21.70 -14.69 9.52
N ILE A 136 21.32 -15.53 10.48
CA ILE A 136 20.41 -16.67 10.29
C ILE A 136 19.15 -16.54 11.13
N PHE A 137 19.21 -15.94 12.32
CA PHE A 137 18.13 -16.03 13.32
C PHE A 137 17.27 -14.76 13.49
N PRO A 138 17.84 -13.56 13.74
CA PRO A 138 17.06 -12.49 14.39
C PRO A 138 16.17 -11.62 13.50
N ASP A 139 16.48 -11.43 12.21
CA ASP A 139 15.86 -10.39 11.39
C ASP A 139 14.62 -10.87 10.62
N ARG A 140 13.88 -9.95 10.00
CA ARG A 140 12.62 -10.22 9.28
C ARG A 140 12.75 -11.33 8.25
N ASP A 141 13.84 -11.35 7.48
CA ASP A 141 14.09 -12.29 6.39
C ASP A 141 15.07 -13.40 6.79
N HIS A 142 15.09 -13.74 8.08
CA HIS A 142 15.87 -14.83 8.65
C HIS A 142 15.01 -16.09 8.88
N PHE A 143 15.55 -17.10 9.56
CA PHE A 143 15.02 -18.46 9.64
C PHE A 143 13.55 -18.53 10.10
N GLY A 144 13.14 -17.68 11.05
CA GLY A 144 11.75 -17.61 11.51
C GLY A 144 10.73 -17.25 10.43
N ARG A 145 11.17 -16.60 9.34
CA ARG A 145 10.32 -16.23 8.21
C ARG A 145 9.81 -17.45 7.43
N ILE A 146 10.52 -18.58 7.50
CA ILE A 146 10.10 -19.84 6.88
C ILE A 146 8.74 -20.27 7.43
N PHE A 147 8.57 -20.21 8.75
CA PHE A 147 7.34 -20.61 9.45
C PHE A 147 6.21 -19.60 9.23
N PHE A 148 6.55 -18.31 9.25
CA PHE A 148 5.60 -17.25 8.90
C PHE A 148 5.03 -17.48 7.49
N ASN A 149 5.89 -17.79 6.52
CA ASN A 149 5.47 -18.06 5.14
C ASN A 149 4.62 -19.33 5.06
N GLN A 150 5.03 -20.43 5.71
CA GLN A 150 4.25 -21.68 5.75
C GLN A 150 2.82 -21.43 6.26
N ALA A 151 2.68 -20.78 7.41
CA ALA A 151 1.37 -20.50 8.00
C ALA A 151 0.49 -19.63 7.09
N ASN A 152 1.04 -18.57 6.49
CA ASN A 152 0.28 -17.69 5.60
C ASN A 152 -0.08 -18.36 4.27
N MET A 153 0.81 -19.20 3.73
CA MET A 153 0.53 -19.98 2.52
C MET A 153 -0.56 -21.02 2.77
N SER A 154 -0.48 -21.77 3.88
CA SER A 154 -1.53 -22.69 4.31
C SER A 154 -2.87 -21.97 4.48
N ALA A 155 -2.89 -20.82 5.17
CA ALA A 155 -4.09 -19.99 5.33
C ALA A 155 -4.65 -19.45 3.99
N ALA A 156 -3.80 -19.22 2.98
CA ALA A 156 -4.20 -18.85 1.63
C ALA A 156 -4.65 -20.06 0.77
N GLY A 157 -4.71 -21.25 1.36
CA GLY A 157 -5.08 -22.51 0.71
C GLY A 157 -3.99 -23.06 -0.19
N ILE A 158 -2.71 -22.74 0.05
CA ILE A 158 -1.55 -23.32 -0.66
C ILE A 158 -0.98 -24.45 0.22
N PRO A 159 -1.15 -25.73 -0.15
CA PRO A 159 -0.79 -26.84 0.71
C PRO A 159 0.70 -26.88 1.09
N GLN A 160 0.98 -27.19 2.35
CA GLN A 160 2.31 -27.35 2.92
C GLN A 160 2.51 -28.81 3.34
N ILE A 161 3.48 -29.51 2.75
CA ILE A 161 3.74 -30.93 3.00
C ILE A 161 5.20 -31.09 3.46
N ALA A 162 5.42 -31.76 4.59
CA ALA A 162 6.78 -32.07 5.06
C ALA A 162 7.08 -33.56 5.01
N VAL A 163 8.31 -33.90 4.66
CA VAL A 163 8.84 -35.26 4.63
C VAL A 163 10.15 -35.28 5.40
N VAL A 164 10.11 -35.78 6.64
CA VAL A 164 11.26 -35.82 7.55
C VAL A 164 12.07 -37.09 7.30
N MET A 165 13.20 -36.91 6.63
CA MET A 165 14.08 -37.98 6.14
C MET A 165 15.42 -37.99 6.90
N GLY A 166 15.51 -37.30 8.04
CA GLY A 166 16.69 -37.22 8.87
C GLY A 166 16.49 -36.33 10.09
N PRO A 167 17.58 -35.78 10.65
CA PRO A 167 17.48 -34.85 11.77
C PRO A 167 16.66 -33.61 11.43
N CYS A 168 15.83 -33.19 12.39
CA CYS A 168 15.02 -31.98 12.35
C CYS A 168 14.99 -31.35 13.75
N THR A 169 15.97 -30.49 14.03
CA THR A 169 16.24 -30.00 15.39
C THR A 169 15.94 -28.50 15.58
N ALA A 170 15.57 -28.13 16.80
CA ALA A 170 15.33 -26.77 17.26
C ALA A 170 14.32 -26.04 16.38
N GLY A 171 14.66 -24.87 15.81
CA GLY A 171 13.75 -24.16 14.92
C GLY A 171 13.31 -25.00 13.72
N GLY A 172 14.16 -25.91 13.22
CA GLY A 172 13.81 -26.77 12.09
C GLY A 172 12.59 -27.66 12.35
N ALA A 173 12.33 -28.01 13.61
CA ALA A 173 11.19 -28.82 14.03
C ALA A 173 9.83 -28.20 13.66
N TYR A 174 9.77 -26.87 13.47
CA TYR A 174 8.54 -26.20 13.03
C TYR A 174 8.22 -26.44 11.55
N VAL A 175 9.17 -26.85 10.70
CA VAL A 175 8.86 -27.18 9.30
C VAL A 175 7.82 -28.30 9.22
N PRO A 176 8.02 -29.48 9.84
CA PRO A 176 6.98 -30.50 9.89
C PRO A 176 5.81 -30.13 10.81
N ALA A 177 6.06 -29.57 11.99
CA ALA A 177 4.98 -29.27 12.94
C ALA A 177 3.97 -28.20 12.44
N MET A 178 4.34 -27.39 11.45
CA MET A 178 3.47 -26.38 10.83
C MET A 178 3.13 -26.68 9.36
N SER A 179 3.44 -27.89 8.89
CA SER A 179 2.92 -28.37 7.60
C SER A 179 1.51 -28.94 7.78
N ASP A 180 0.68 -28.90 6.74
CA ASP A 180 -0.69 -29.40 6.76
C ASP A 180 -0.71 -30.94 6.89
N GLU A 181 0.25 -31.61 6.26
CA GLU A 181 0.52 -33.05 6.42
C GLU A 181 2.02 -33.32 6.49
N SER A 182 2.42 -34.17 7.43
CA SER A 182 3.80 -34.52 7.75
C SER A 182 4.06 -36.03 7.68
N VAL A 183 5.07 -36.42 6.90
CA VAL A 183 5.57 -37.79 6.77
C VAL A 183 6.90 -37.92 7.48
N ILE A 184 7.14 -38.99 8.23
CA ILE A 184 8.42 -39.25 8.91
C ILE A 184 8.93 -40.66 8.67
N VAL A 185 10.23 -40.80 8.36
CA VAL A 185 10.88 -42.10 8.10
C VAL A 185 11.30 -42.76 9.41
N LYS A 186 10.89 -44.01 9.61
CA LYS A 186 11.23 -44.86 10.76
C LYS A 186 12.74 -44.97 10.98
N GLU A 187 13.18 -44.90 12.24
CA GLU A 187 14.58 -45.13 12.68
C GLU A 187 15.60 -44.23 11.93
N GLN A 188 15.13 -43.08 11.43
CA GLN A 188 15.92 -42.19 10.58
C GLN A 188 15.51 -40.73 10.78
N GLY A 189 14.22 -40.43 10.61
CA GLY A 189 13.64 -39.12 10.84
C GLY A 189 13.52 -38.85 12.33
N THR A 190 13.99 -37.68 12.78
CA THR A 190 13.86 -37.26 14.18
C THR A 190 13.45 -35.80 14.28
N ILE A 191 12.47 -35.48 15.13
CA ILE A 191 11.97 -34.11 15.36
C ILE A 191 12.13 -33.77 16.84
N PHE A 192 12.75 -32.64 17.18
CA PHE A 192 12.78 -32.15 18.56
C PHE A 192 13.17 -30.67 18.65
N LEU A 193 12.61 -29.95 19.62
CA LEU A 193 13.01 -28.56 19.90
C LEU A 193 14.39 -28.46 20.56
N ALA A 194 14.80 -29.48 21.31
CA ALA A 194 16.11 -29.59 21.91
C ALA A 194 16.65 -30.99 21.64
N GLY A 195 17.75 -31.10 20.90
CA GLY A 195 18.36 -32.41 20.63
C GLY A 195 19.01 -33.03 21.87
N PRO A 196 19.38 -34.32 21.81
CA PRO A 196 19.97 -35.03 22.95
C PRO A 196 21.14 -34.32 23.64
N PRO A 197 22.08 -33.65 22.92
CA PRO A 197 23.15 -32.90 23.57
C PRO A 197 22.63 -31.76 24.47
N LEU A 198 21.56 -31.07 24.05
CA LEU A 198 20.98 -29.96 24.80
C LEU A 198 20.13 -30.45 25.97
N VAL A 199 19.37 -31.54 25.79
CA VAL A 199 18.62 -32.20 26.88
C VAL A 199 19.58 -32.64 27.99
N LYS A 200 20.68 -33.32 27.63
CA LYS A 200 21.73 -33.73 28.57
C LYS A 200 22.36 -32.54 29.28
N ALA A 201 22.66 -31.46 28.56
CA ALA A 201 23.24 -30.26 29.15
C ALA A 201 22.29 -29.54 30.12
N ALA A 202 20.99 -29.52 29.83
CA ALA A 202 20.00 -28.80 30.62
C ALA A 202 19.47 -29.60 31.82
N THR A 203 19.35 -30.93 31.71
CA THR A 203 18.65 -31.77 32.70
C THR A 203 19.49 -32.92 33.25
N GLY A 204 20.62 -33.24 32.61
CA GLY A 204 21.42 -34.44 32.92
C GLY A 204 20.87 -35.74 32.31
N GLU A 205 19.67 -35.73 31.72
CA GLU A 205 19.06 -36.90 31.09
C GLU A 205 19.85 -37.36 29.86
N VAL A 206 20.10 -38.66 29.76
CA VAL A 206 20.75 -39.28 28.60
C VAL A 206 19.71 -40.08 27.84
N VAL A 207 19.28 -39.53 26.71
CA VAL A 207 18.25 -40.11 25.83
C VAL A 207 18.79 -40.20 24.40
N SER A 208 18.39 -41.22 23.64
CA SER A 208 18.78 -41.33 22.23
C SER A 208 17.94 -40.37 21.36
N ALA A 209 18.38 -40.10 20.12
CA ALA A 209 17.60 -39.26 19.20
C ALA A 209 16.26 -39.91 18.79
N GLU A 210 16.24 -41.24 18.68
CA GLU A 210 15.03 -42.00 18.33
C GLU A 210 14.03 -42.01 19.51
N ASP A 211 14.52 -42.21 20.74
CA ASP A 211 13.65 -42.21 21.93
C ASP A 211 13.09 -40.82 22.24
N LEU A 212 13.86 -39.77 21.96
CA LEU A 212 13.47 -38.39 22.23
C LEU A 212 12.44 -37.85 21.22
N GLY A 213 12.54 -38.26 19.96
CA GLY A 213 11.80 -37.62 18.87
C GLY A 213 11.75 -38.44 17.58
N GLY A 214 11.79 -39.76 17.66
CA GLY A 214 11.73 -40.66 16.51
C GLY A 214 10.34 -40.74 15.86
N ALA A 215 10.29 -41.45 14.74
CA ALA A 215 9.07 -41.61 13.94
C ALA A 215 7.91 -42.22 14.74
N LEU A 216 8.21 -43.25 15.55
CA LEU A 216 7.17 -43.95 16.31
C LEU A 216 6.54 -43.00 17.34
N LEU A 217 7.35 -42.29 18.11
CA LEU A 217 6.87 -41.32 19.10
C LEU A 217 5.99 -40.22 18.48
N HIS A 218 6.36 -39.72 17.29
CA HIS A 218 5.59 -38.66 16.64
C HIS A 218 4.31 -39.13 15.95
N CYS A 219 4.27 -40.36 15.43
CA CYS A 219 3.07 -40.90 14.80
C CYS A 219 2.11 -41.62 15.77
N SER A 220 2.59 -42.22 16.86
CA SER A 220 1.74 -42.98 17.79
C SER A 220 1.37 -42.25 19.06
N THR A 221 2.17 -41.27 19.50
CA THR A 221 2.05 -40.69 20.84
C THR A 221 1.76 -39.19 20.81
N SER A 222 2.63 -38.40 20.17
CA SER A 222 2.49 -36.93 20.20
C SER A 222 1.64 -36.34 19.08
N GLY A 223 1.51 -37.04 17.94
CA GLY A 223 0.76 -36.55 16.79
C GLY A 223 1.41 -35.39 16.03
N VAL A 224 2.73 -35.19 16.18
CA VAL A 224 3.48 -34.15 15.42
C VAL A 224 3.66 -34.55 13.95
N ALA A 225 3.64 -35.85 13.65
CA ALA A 225 3.70 -36.37 12.28
C ALA A 225 2.51 -37.29 12.02
N ASP A 226 1.95 -37.20 10.82
CA ASP A 226 0.70 -37.86 10.44
C ASP A 226 0.92 -39.23 9.81
N HIS A 227 2.03 -39.39 9.07
CA HIS A 227 2.29 -40.58 8.27
C HIS A 227 3.62 -41.24 8.64
N PHE A 228 3.55 -42.50 9.03
CA PHE A 228 4.70 -43.33 9.38
C PHE A 228 5.25 -44.06 8.14
N ALA A 229 6.44 -43.69 7.67
CA ALA A 229 7.10 -44.31 6.53
C ALA A 229 8.16 -45.32 6.97
N LEU A 230 8.28 -46.43 6.23
CA LEU A 230 9.22 -47.51 6.54
C LEU A 230 10.64 -47.21 6.06
N ASP A 231 10.75 -46.51 4.93
CA ASP A 231 11.99 -46.06 4.33
C ASP A 231 11.72 -44.80 3.48
N GLU A 232 12.76 -44.24 2.87
CA GLU A 232 12.64 -43.05 2.03
C GLU A 232 11.77 -43.27 0.78
N SER A 233 11.79 -44.46 0.19
CA SER A 233 10.97 -44.74 -1.01
C SER A 233 9.48 -44.79 -0.65
N HIS A 234 9.14 -45.39 0.49
CA HIS A 234 7.79 -45.38 1.04
C HIS A 234 7.35 -43.96 1.40
N ALA A 235 8.22 -43.14 2.01
CA ALA A 235 7.90 -41.75 2.33
C ALA A 235 7.57 -40.91 1.07
N LEU A 236 8.34 -41.08 0.01
CA LEU A 236 8.08 -40.40 -1.28
C LEU A 236 6.79 -40.91 -1.93
N HIS A 237 6.47 -42.20 -1.81
CA HIS A 237 5.19 -42.74 -2.27
C HIS A 237 4.00 -42.11 -1.53
N ILE A 238 4.02 -42.10 -0.19
CA ILE A 238 2.99 -41.43 0.63
C ILE A 238 2.86 -39.96 0.23
N THR A 239 3.98 -39.27 0.02
CA THR A 239 3.98 -37.86 -0.39
C THR A 239 3.25 -37.66 -1.73
N ARG A 240 3.46 -38.56 -2.70
CA ARG A 240 2.74 -38.53 -3.98
C ARG A 240 1.23 -38.75 -3.78
N ASP A 241 0.84 -39.64 -2.86
CA ASP A 241 -0.57 -39.88 -2.53
C ASP A 241 -1.23 -38.68 -1.86
N ILE A 242 -0.51 -37.98 -0.97
CA ILE A 242 -0.95 -36.71 -0.38
C ILE A 242 -1.23 -35.71 -1.50
N VAL A 243 -0.25 -35.48 -2.39
CA VAL A 243 -0.38 -34.55 -3.52
C VAL A 243 -1.56 -34.92 -4.42
N ASN A 244 -1.81 -36.21 -4.63
CA ASN A 244 -2.93 -36.69 -5.43
C ASN A 244 -4.30 -36.33 -4.84
N ARG A 245 -4.42 -36.31 -3.50
CA ARG A 245 -5.65 -36.05 -2.75
C ARG A 245 -5.89 -34.58 -2.38
N LEU A 246 -4.98 -33.67 -2.71
CA LEU A 246 -5.09 -32.24 -2.33
C LEU A 246 -6.35 -31.53 -2.85
N ASN A 247 -7.07 -32.11 -3.82
CA ASN A 247 -8.13 -31.43 -4.58
C ASN A 247 -7.68 -30.06 -5.12
N TYR A 248 -6.36 -29.92 -5.37
CA TYR A 248 -5.77 -28.69 -5.87
C TYR A 248 -5.91 -28.63 -7.40
N PRO A 249 -6.28 -27.46 -7.98
CA PRO A 249 -6.44 -27.34 -9.41
C PRO A 249 -5.21 -27.82 -10.18
N VAL A 250 -5.43 -28.76 -11.09
CA VAL A 250 -4.43 -29.11 -12.10
C VAL A 250 -4.54 -28.05 -13.17
N ILE A 251 -3.54 -27.17 -13.27
CA ILE A 251 -3.45 -26.25 -14.41
C ILE A 251 -3.28 -27.12 -15.65
N PRO A 252 -4.25 -27.15 -16.59
CA PRO A 252 -4.06 -27.90 -17.81
C PRO A 252 -2.79 -27.39 -18.48
N PRO A 253 -1.99 -28.27 -19.14
CA PRO A 253 -0.90 -27.80 -19.97
C PRO A 253 -1.44 -26.73 -20.93
N ALA A 254 -0.58 -25.76 -21.31
CA ALA A 254 -0.89 -24.71 -22.28
C ALA A 254 -1.90 -25.25 -23.29
N PRO A 255 -3.03 -24.54 -23.55
CA PRO A 255 -4.08 -25.07 -24.42
C PRO A 255 -3.41 -25.73 -25.61
N HIS A 256 -3.68 -27.03 -25.81
CA HIS A 256 -3.16 -27.79 -26.94
C HIS A 256 -3.57 -27.05 -28.20
N SER A 257 -2.76 -26.08 -28.58
CA SER A 257 -2.91 -25.41 -29.84
C SER A 257 -2.00 -26.21 -30.74
N SER A 258 -2.62 -26.75 -31.76
CA SER A 258 -2.04 -26.88 -33.09
C SER A 258 -1.35 -25.57 -33.60
N SER A 259 -1.07 -24.55 -32.77
CA SER A 259 -0.49 -23.24 -33.11
C SER A 259 0.87 -22.94 -32.44
N ALA A 260 1.36 -23.74 -31.48
CA ALA A 260 2.69 -23.54 -30.90
C ALA A 260 3.78 -24.02 -31.88
N SER A 261 4.19 -23.14 -32.79
CA SER A 261 5.26 -23.41 -33.76
C SER A 261 6.64 -23.26 -33.11
N LEU A 262 7.60 -24.07 -33.57
CA LEU A 262 9.01 -23.84 -33.23
C LEU A 262 9.49 -22.52 -33.85
N PRO A 263 10.48 -21.84 -33.25
CA PRO A 263 11.16 -20.73 -33.93
C PRO A 263 11.76 -21.20 -35.26
N LEU A 264 11.78 -20.31 -36.26
CA LEU A 264 12.35 -20.62 -37.59
C LEU A 264 13.88 -20.73 -37.59
N PHE A 265 14.52 -20.13 -36.59
CA PHE A 265 15.97 -20.07 -36.48
C PHE A 265 16.50 -20.95 -35.35
N ASN A 266 17.71 -21.48 -35.52
CA ASN A 266 18.34 -22.34 -34.53
C ASN A 266 18.69 -21.52 -33.25
N PRO A 267 18.26 -21.96 -32.06
CA PRO A 267 18.64 -21.32 -30.80
C PRO A 267 20.17 -21.27 -30.55
N GLU A 268 20.96 -22.17 -31.15
CA GLU A 268 22.43 -22.17 -30.99
C GLU A 268 23.12 -20.97 -31.64
N ASP A 269 22.48 -20.36 -32.64
CA ASP A 269 22.98 -19.12 -33.27
C ASP A 269 23.14 -17.98 -32.25
N LEU A 270 22.41 -18.02 -31.12
CA LEU A 270 22.53 -17.03 -30.04
C LEU A 270 23.97 -16.89 -29.52
N TYR A 271 24.76 -17.97 -29.61
CA TYR A 271 26.17 -17.97 -29.22
C TYR A 271 27.01 -17.02 -30.08
N GLY A 272 26.73 -16.97 -31.39
CA GLY A 272 27.43 -16.11 -32.35
C GLY A 272 26.89 -14.69 -32.42
N ILE A 273 25.58 -14.51 -32.17
CA ILE A 273 24.91 -13.21 -32.25
C ILE A 273 25.30 -12.31 -31.08
N VAL A 274 25.15 -12.80 -29.85
CA VAL A 274 25.41 -12.01 -28.64
C VAL A 274 26.89 -12.09 -28.24
N GLY A 275 27.49 -13.28 -28.38
CA GLY A 275 28.90 -13.48 -28.07
C GLY A 275 29.25 -13.29 -26.59
N ALA A 276 30.55 -13.23 -26.28
CA ALA A 276 31.03 -13.04 -24.90
C ALA A 276 31.29 -11.55 -24.56
N ASN A 277 31.44 -10.68 -25.56
CA ASN A 277 31.79 -9.28 -25.35
C ASN A 277 30.53 -8.40 -25.25
N VAL A 278 30.17 -8.02 -24.04
CA VAL A 278 29.00 -7.16 -23.75
C VAL A 278 29.11 -5.73 -24.34
N LYS A 279 30.28 -5.29 -24.78
CA LYS A 279 30.46 -3.97 -25.42
C LYS A 279 30.05 -3.94 -26.89
N LYS A 280 29.94 -5.11 -27.55
CA LYS A 280 29.57 -5.18 -28.96
C LYS A 280 28.06 -5.02 -29.09
N SER A 281 27.62 -4.06 -29.91
CA SER A 281 26.20 -3.91 -30.23
C SER A 281 25.72 -5.03 -31.16
N TYR A 282 24.47 -5.42 -30.99
CA TYR A 282 23.76 -6.37 -31.84
C TYR A 282 22.27 -5.98 -31.85
N ASP A 283 21.53 -6.43 -32.86
CA ASP A 283 20.08 -6.22 -32.92
C ASP A 283 19.37 -7.26 -32.03
N ILE A 284 18.71 -6.78 -30.98
CA ILE A 284 18.01 -7.64 -30.02
C ILE A 284 16.87 -8.44 -30.65
N ARG A 285 16.35 -8.01 -31.82
CA ARG A 285 15.35 -8.77 -32.58
C ARG A 285 15.86 -10.14 -33.01
N GLN A 286 17.17 -10.30 -33.21
CA GLN A 286 17.78 -11.58 -33.52
C GLN A 286 17.66 -12.59 -32.37
N VAL A 287 17.64 -12.11 -31.12
CA VAL A 287 17.38 -12.93 -29.94
C VAL A 287 15.89 -13.27 -29.86
N ILE A 288 15.01 -12.27 -30.03
CA ILE A 288 13.54 -12.46 -30.01
C ILE A 288 13.11 -13.53 -31.02
N ALA A 289 13.59 -13.44 -32.27
CA ALA A 289 13.26 -14.37 -33.34
C ALA A 289 13.62 -15.84 -33.05
N ARG A 290 14.54 -16.10 -32.11
CA ARG A 290 14.98 -17.46 -31.72
C ARG A 290 14.29 -18.01 -30.50
N ILE A 291 13.52 -17.19 -29.79
CA ILE A 291 12.81 -17.60 -28.58
C ILE A 291 11.29 -17.63 -28.73
N VAL A 292 10.71 -16.89 -29.68
CA VAL A 292 9.26 -16.83 -29.89
C VAL A 292 8.76 -17.83 -30.94
N ASP A 293 7.50 -18.22 -30.83
CA ASP A 293 6.85 -19.17 -31.74
C ASP A 293 6.86 -18.63 -33.17
N GLY A 294 7.26 -19.46 -34.13
CA GLY A 294 7.27 -19.12 -35.56
C GLY A 294 8.20 -17.97 -35.92
N SER A 295 9.06 -17.51 -34.99
CA SER A 295 9.81 -16.26 -35.12
C SER A 295 8.91 -15.03 -35.40
N GLU A 296 7.63 -15.10 -35.04
CA GLU A 296 6.65 -14.04 -35.28
C GLU A 296 6.68 -13.01 -34.13
N PHE A 297 6.83 -11.73 -34.49
CA PHE A 297 6.88 -10.64 -33.54
C PHE A 297 6.14 -9.41 -34.07
N SER A 298 5.08 -9.01 -33.37
CA SER A 298 4.31 -7.82 -33.70
C SER A 298 4.86 -6.61 -32.94
N GLU A 299 5.77 -5.88 -33.58
CA GLU A 299 6.49 -4.76 -32.95
C GLU A 299 5.59 -3.53 -32.73
N PHE A 300 5.51 -3.06 -31.49
CA PHE A 300 4.83 -1.83 -31.09
C PHE A 300 5.77 -0.64 -31.22
N LYS A 301 5.29 0.46 -31.82
CA LYS A 301 6.08 1.70 -31.99
C LYS A 301 7.48 1.43 -32.58
N ALA A 302 7.55 0.65 -33.66
CA ALA A 302 8.82 0.21 -34.26
C ALA A 302 9.77 1.34 -34.68
N LYS A 303 9.23 2.53 -35.02
CA LYS A 303 9.97 3.72 -35.45
C LYS A 303 10.05 4.84 -34.39
N TYR A 304 9.76 4.53 -33.13
CA TYR A 304 9.81 5.49 -32.03
C TYR A 304 10.53 4.87 -30.84
N GLY A 305 11.50 5.57 -30.26
CA GLY A 305 12.31 5.05 -29.15
C GLY A 305 12.99 3.72 -29.49
N GLU A 306 13.70 3.65 -30.63
CA GLU A 306 14.23 2.42 -31.23
C GLU A 306 15.26 1.67 -30.36
N THR A 307 15.79 2.31 -29.33
CA THR A 307 16.69 1.69 -28.34
C THR A 307 15.97 0.79 -27.34
N LEU A 308 14.63 0.77 -27.35
CA LEU A 308 13.81 -0.22 -26.66
C LEU A 308 12.84 -0.85 -27.65
N VAL A 309 13.05 -2.13 -27.93
CA VAL A 309 12.14 -2.93 -28.76
C VAL A 309 11.01 -3.42 -27.87
N THR A 310 9.77 -3.15 -28.26
CA THR A 310 8.59 -3.66 -27.57
C THR A 310 7.62 -4.28 -28.56
N GLY A 311 6.91 -5.34 -28.18
CA GLY A 311 5.97 -6.00 -29.07
C GLY A 311 5.39 -7.29 -28.51
N TRP A 312 4.39 -7.81 -29.21
CA TRP A 312 3.69 -9.03 -28.82
C TRP A 312 4.21 -10.25 -29.59
N ALA A 313 4.26 -11.39 -28.93
CA ALA A 313 4.58 -12.68 -29.50
C ALA A 313 3.85 -13.80 -28.77
N ASN A 314 4.04 -15.04 -29.22
CA ASN A 314 3.69 -16.24 -28.48
C ASN A 314 4.95 -17.02 -28.07
N LEU A 315 4.91 -17.67 -26.91
CA LEU A 315 5.96 -18.56 -26.43
C LEU A 315 5.32 -19.84 -25.88
N TYR A 316 5.51 -20.97 -26.56
CA TYR A 316 4.77 -22.23 -26.30
C TYR A 316 3.24 -22.02 -26.29
N GLY A 317 2.74 -21.18 -27.20
CA GLY A 317 1.32 -20.82 -27.32
C GLY A 317 0.83 -19.80 -26.30
N TYR A 318 1.65 -19.39 -25.32
CA TYR A 318 1.27 -18.34 -24.38
C TYR A 318 1.50 -16.95 -25.00
N PRO A 319 0.51 -16.05 -24.98
CA PRO A 319 0.73 -14.67 -25.43
C PRO A 319 1.66 -13.96 -24.46
N VAL A 320 2.64 -13.24 -24.98
CA VAL A 320 3.64 -12.51 -24.19
C VAL A 320 3.91 -11.12 -24.77
N GLY A 321 4.14 -10.15 -23.89
CA GLY A 321 4.64 -8.83 -24.23
C GLY A 321 6.13 -8.77 -23.92
N ILE A 322 6.96 -8.48 -24.92
CA ILE A 322 8.42 -8.45 -24.77
C ILE A 322 8.87 -6.99 -24.74
N LEU A 323 9.74 -6.64 -23.78
CA LEU A 323 10.52 -5.41 -23.74
C LEU A 323 12.00 -5.77 -23.76
N ALA A 324 12.74 -5.29 -24.75
CA ALA A 324 14.11 -5.73 -24.99
C ALA A 324 15.02 -4.55 -25.34
N ASN A 325 16.14 -4.41 -24.61
CA ASN A 325 17.07 -3.31 -24.86
C ASN A 325 17.83 -3.50 -26.17
N ASN A 326 17.92 -2.43 -26.94
CA ASN A 326 18.66 -2.34 -28.20
C ASN A 326 19.62 -1.13 -28.20
N GLY A 327 20.04 -0.69 -27.00
CA GLY A 327 20.87 0.49 -26.78
C GLY A 327 20.57 1.19 -25.44
N VAL A 328 21.08 2.41 -25.31
CA VAL A 328 20.85 3.31 -24.15
C VAL A 328 19.38 3.77 -24.11
N LEU A 329 18.80 3.93 -22.92
CA LEU A 329 17.42 4.41 -22.79
C LEU A 329 17.34 5.95 -22.93
N PHE A 330 16.52 6.40 -23.88
CA PHE A 330 16.12 7.81 -24.04
C PHE A 330 14.71 8.04 -23.47
N SER A 331 14.28 9.30 -23.38
CA SER A 331 12.92 9.68 -22.95
C SER A 331 11.82 8.95 -23.75
N GLU A 332 11.98 8.88 -25.06
CA GLU A 332 11.05 8.23 -25.99
C GLU A 332 10.95 6.74 -25.72
N ALA A 333 12.07 6.08 -25.44
CA ALA A 333 12.12 4.67 -25.09
C ALA A 333 11.39 4.39 -23.77
N ALA A 334 11.57 5.24 -22.75
CA ALA A 334 10.86 5.10 -21.48
C ALA A 334 9.35 5.33 -21.61
N LEU A 335 8.92 6.34 -22.38
CA LEU A 335 7.50 6.59 -22.67
C LEU A 335 6.86 5.45 -23.48
N LYS A 336 7.59 4.90 -24.45
CA LYS A 336 7.18 3.69 -25.20
C LYS A 336 7.02 2.49 -24.27
N GLY A 337 8.00 2.25 -23.39
CA GLY A 337 7.99 1.17 -22.43
C GLY A 337 6.81 1.25 -21.47
N ALA A 338 6.57 2.42 -20.88
CA ALA A 338 5.44 2.64 -19.96
C ALA A 338 4.09 2.34 -20.63
N HIS A 339 3.82 2.93 -21.80
CA HIS A 339 2.59 2.70 -22.54
C HIS A 339 2.43 1.22 -22.94
N PHE A 340 3.53 0.56 -23.36
CA PHE A 340 3.45 -0.86 -23.72
C PHE A 340 3.12 -1.76 -22.52
N VAL A 341 3.70 -1.47 -21.34
CA VAL A 341 3.37 -2.17 -20.09
C VAL A 341 1.90 -1.97 -19.72
N GLU A 342 1.37 -0.75 -19.84
CA GLU A 342 -0.05 -0.44 -19.59
C GLU A 342 -0.97 -1.29 -20.49
N LEU A 343 -0.66 -1.39 -21.79
CA LEU A 343 -1.44 -2.22 -22.73
C LEU A 343 -1.38 -3.71 -22.37
N CYS A 344 -0.22 -4.23 -21.98
CA CYS A 344 -0.10 -5.62 -21.55
C CYS A 344 -0.86 -5.87 -20.24
N CYS A 345 -0.81 -4.94 -19.29
CA CYS A 345 -1.61 -5.00 -18.06
C CYS A 345 -3.11 -5.02 -18.35
N GLN A 346 -3.59 -4.11 -19.21
CA GLN A 346 -4.99 -4.06 -19.62
C GLN A 346 -5.47 -5.37 -20.26
N ARG A 347 -4.61 -5.99 -21.07
CA ARG A 347 -4.90 -7.23 -21.81
C ARG A 347 -4.57 -8.50 -21.04
N LYS A 348 -4.06 -8.38 -19.80
CA LYS A 348 -3.60 -9.50 -18.95
C LYS A 348 -2.51 -10.37 -19.62
N ILE A 349 -1.62 -9.73 -20.37
CA ILE A 349 -0.52 -10.39 -21.08
C ILE A 349 0.73 -10.36 -20.18
N PRO A 350 1.36 -11.52 -19.87
CA PRO A 350 2.64 -11.58 -19.19
C PRO A 350 3.74 -10.77 -19.89
N LEU A 351 4.66 -10.23 -19.10
CA LEU A 351 5.77 -9.42 -19.58
C LEU A 351 7.10 -10.17 -19.50
N ILE A 352 7.88 -10.11 -20.57
CA ILE A 352 9.26 -10.62 -20.63
C ILE A 352 10.20 -9.44 -20.86
N PHE A 353 11.17 -9.27 -19.97
CA PHE A 353 12.21 -8.24 -20.05
C PHE A 353 13.53 -8.89 -20.45
N LEU A 354 14.09 -8.47 -21.59
CA LEU A 354 15.42 -8.87 -22.04
C LEU A 354 16.41 -7.73 -21.77
N GLN A 355 17.17 -7.85 -20.69
CA GLN A 355 18.08 -6.79 -20.23
C GLN A 355 19.43 -6.84 -20.95
N ASN A 356 19.73 -5.74 -21.64
CA ASN A 356 21.06 -5.40 -22.14
C ASN A 356 21.22 -3.88 -22.11
N ILE A 357 21.32 -3.33 -20.90
CA ILE A 357 21.20 -1.91 -20.63
C ILE A 357 22.44 -1.35 -19.92
N THR A 358 23.02 -0.32 -20.51
CA THR A 358 24.14 0.46 -19.96
C THR A 358 23.71 1.66 -19.12
N GLY A 359 22.47 2.12 -19.27
CA GLY A 359 21.88 3.20 -18.49
C GLY A 359 20.93 4.07 -19.30
N PHE A 360 20.55 5.21 -18.73
CA PHE A 360 19.84 6.27 -19.43
C PHE A 360 20.82 7.22 -20.11
N MET A 361 20.37 7.94 -21.15
CA MET A 361 21.16 8.98 -21.77
C MET A 361 21.45 10.11 -20.76
N VAL A 362 22.68 10.61 -20.75
CA VAL A 362 23.12 11.67 -19.84
C VAL A 362 23.43 12.94 -20.62
N GLY A 363 23.26 14.10 -19.98
CA GLY A 363 23.59 15.40 -20.55
C GLY A 363 22.53 16.45 -20.28
N ARG A 364 22.90 17.73 -20.42
CA ARG A 364 22.01 18.87 -20.13
C ARG A 364 20.70 18.80 -20.90
N GLU A 365 20.75 18.44 -22.19
CA GLU A 365 19.57 18.33 -23.05
C GLU A 365 18.64 17.19 -22.63
N ALA A 366 19.19 16.04 -22.22
CA ALA A 366 18.42 14.91 -21.72
C ALA A 366 17.69 15.28 -20.41
N GLU A 367 18.39 15.96 -19.50
CA GLU A 367 17.82 16.42 -18.23
C GLU A 367 16.76 17.51 -18.44
N SER A 368 17.02 18.52 -19.27
CA SER A 368 16.03 19.57 -19.56
C SER A 368 14.82 19.04 -20.35
N GLY A 369 15.00 17.99 -21.15
CA GLY A 369 13.91 17.23 -21.79
C GLY A 369 13.10 16.37 -20.82
N GLY A 370 13.51 16.27 -19.55
CA GLY A 370 12.81 15.56 -18.50
C GLY A 370 13.02 14.04 -18.53
N ILE A 371 14.22 13.56 -18.89
CA ILE A 371 14.52 12.13 -18.92
C ILE A 371 14.24 11.43 -17.58
N ALA A 372 14.50 12.11 -16.46
CA ALA A 372 14.20 11.59 -15.13
C ALA A 372 12.70 11.27 -14.94
N LYS A 373 11.81 12.23 -15.25
CA LYS A 373 10.35 12.02 -15.14
C LYS A 373 9.79 11.05 -16.17
N ASN A 374 10.49 10.84 -17.29
CA ASN A 374 10.08 9.88 -18.31
C ASN A 374 10.51 8.46 -17.94
N GLY A 375 11.74 8.28 -17.45
CA GLY A 375 12.20 7.05 -16.81
C GLY A 375 11.31 6.64 -15.63
N ALA A 376 10.92 7.60 -14.78
CA ALA A 376 10.03 7.35 -13.64
C ALA A 376 8.66 6.78 -14.05
N LYS A 377 8.10 7.18 -15.20
CA LYS A 377 6.84 6.59 -15.73
C LYS A 377 7.01 5.11 -16.04
N MET A 378 8.12 4.74 -16.68
CA MET A 378 8.43 3.34 -16.97
C MET A 378 8.60 2.53 -15.69
N VAL A 379 9.36 3.04 -14.73
CA VAL A 379 9.55 2.40 -13.42
C VAL A 379 8.23 2.24 -12.68
N THR A 380 7.36 3.24 -12.72
CA THR A 380 6.01 3.18 -12.13
C THR A 380 5.18 2.07 -12.79
N ALA A 381 5.13 2.05 -14.13
CA ALA A 381 4.40 1.02 -14.88
C ALA A 381 4.89 -0.39 -14.54
N VAL A 382 6.20 -0.61 -14.48
CA VAL A 382 6.81 -1.91 -14.13
C VAL A 382 6.52 -2.32 -12.68
N SER A 383 6.58 -1.36 -11.75
CA SER A 383 6.31 -1.60 -10.33
C SER A 383 4.84 -1.97 -10.07
N CYS A 384 3.92 -1.25 -10.73
CA CYS A 384 2.49 -1.42 -10.54
C CYS A 384 1.89 -2.57 -11.38
N ALA A 385 2.59 -3.05 -12.40
CA ALA A 385 2.15 -4.17 -13.23
C ALA A 385 1.92 -5.45 -12.40
N LYS A 386 0.67 -5.93 -12.42
CA LYS A 386 0.19 -7.14 -11.71
C LYS A 386 0.24 -8.42 -12.55
N VAL A 387 0.38 -8.29 -13.87
CA VAL A 387 0.63 -9.43 -14.75
C VAL A 387 1.96 -10.11 -14.39
N PRO A 388 2.14 -11.42 -14.64
CA PRO A 388 3.41 -12.09 -14.42
C PRO A 388 4.54 -11.41 -15.21
N LYS A 389 5.66 -11.15 -14.54
CA LYS A 389 6.87 -10.53 -15.11
C LYS A 389 8.01 -11.54 -15.05
N PHE A 390 8.76 -11.67 -16.15
CA PHE A 390 9.93 -12.52 -16.26
C PHE A 390 11.09 -11.69 -16.79
N THR A 391 12.28 -11.85 -16.21
CA THR A 391 13.46 -11.08 -16.61
C THR A 391 14.59 -12.02 -17.00
N VAL A 392 15.24 -11.75 -18.14
CA VAL A 392 16.46 -12.43 -18.57
C VAL A 392 17.52 -11.38 -18.87
N ILE A 393 18.64 -11.43 -18.14
CA ILE A 393 19.78 -10.56 -18.40
C ILE A 393 20.65 -11.22 -19.47
N VAL A 394 20.58 -10.69 -20.69
CA VAL A 394 21.28 -11.21 -21.88
C VAL A 394 22.59 -10.45 -22.19
N GLY A 395 22.84 -9.34 -21.49
CA GLY A 395 24.06 -8.54 -21.59
C GLY A 395 24.32 -7.72 -20.33
N GLY A 396 24.40 -6.40 -20.45
CA GLY A 396 24.58 -5.50 -19.31
C GLY A 396 23.30 -5.26 -18.50
N SER A 397 23.44 -5.09 -17.19
CA SER A 397 22.39 -4.61 -16.29
C SER A 397 22.99 -3.57 -15.35
N TYR A 398 22.99 -2.32 -15.79
CA TYR A 398 23.66 -1.24 -15.07
C TYR A 398 22.72 -0.11 -14.63
N GLY A 399 22.94 0.38 -13.41
CA GLY A 399 22.32 1.59 -12.84
C GLY A 399 20.80 1.62 -12.94
N ALA A 400 20.24 2.81 -13.22
CA ALA A 400 18.79 3.01 -13.33
C ALA A 400 18.14 2.20 -14.48
N GLY A 401 18.92 1.73 -15.45
CA GLY A 401 18.43 0.85 -16.50
C GLY A 401 17.90 -0.49 -15.97
N ASN A 402 18.55 -1.04 -14.94
CA ASN A 402 18.08 -2.24 -14.25
C ASN A 402 16.67 -2.04 -13.68
N TYR A 403 16.39 -0.84 -13.16
CA TYR A 403 15.11 -0.51 -12.54
C TYR A 403 13.98 -0.45 -13.57
N GLY A 404 14.19 0.31 -14.65
CA GLY A 404 13.21 0.45 -15.73
C GLY A 404 12.90 -0.88 -16.44
N MET A 405 13.85 -1.82 -16.45
CA MET A 405 13.70 -3.11 -17.12
C MET A 405 13.33 -4.27 -16.18
N CYS A 406 12.68 -4.00 -15.05
CA CYS A 406 12.20 -5.02 -14.11
C CYS A 406 13.33 -5.89 -13.50
N GLY A 407 14.35 -5.25 -12.94
CA GLY A 407 15.38 -5.91 -12.13
C GLY A 407 14.83 -6.56 -10.85
N ARG A 408 15.72 -7.16 -10.04
CA ARG A 408 15.34 -7.99 -8.89
C ARG A 408 14.39 -7.31 -7.89
N ALA A 409 14.56 -6.01 -7.67
CA ALA A 409 13.74 -5.22 -6.74
C ALA A 409 12.27 -5.03 -7.18
N TYR A 410 11.94 -5.35 -8.44
CA TYR A 410 10.61 -5.14 -9.03
C TYR A 410 9.77 -6.42 -9.07
N SER A 411 10.23 -7.45 -8.34
CA SER A 411 9.55 -8.74 -8.13
C SER A 411 9.08 -9.40 -9.44
N PRO A 412 9.98 -9.65 -10.43
CA PRO A 412 9.67 -10.62 -11.47
C PRO A 412 9.52 -12.01 -10.83
N ARG A 413 8.57 -12.81 -11.34
CA ARG A 413 8.33 -14.18 -10.87
C ARG A 413 9.61 -15.01 -10.96
N PHE A 414 10.36 -14.81 -12.04
CA PHE A 414 11.70 -15.38 -12.21
C PHE A 414 12.63 -14.36 -12.87
N LEU A 415 13.87 -14.33 -12.41
CA LEU A 415 14.95 -13.57 -13.03
C LEU A 415 16.12 -14.49 -13.34
N TYR A 416 16.56 -14.55 -14.60
CA TYR A 416 17.69 -15.37 -15.04
C TYR A 416 18.81 -14.52 -15.62
N MET A 417 20.02 -15.08 -15.62
CA MET A 417 21.20 -14.45 -16.21
C MET A 417 21.85 -15.37 -17.24
N TRP A 418 22.40 -14.78 -18.31
CA TRP A 418 23.28 -15.50 -19.22
C TRP A 418 24.74 -15.50 -18.73
N PRO A 419 25.60 -16.43 -19.18
CA PRO A 419 26.98 -16.54 -18.71
C PRO A 419 27.86 -15.34 -19.09
N ASN A 420 27.51 -14.62 -20.16
CA ASN A 420 28.21 -13.40 -20.59
C ASN A 420 27.73 -12.14 -19.86
N SER A 421 26.59 -12.20 -19.15
CA SER A 421 25.95 -11.01 -18.60
C SER A 421 26.76 -10.37 -17.48
N ARG A 422 26.48 -9.10 -17.19
CA ARG A 422 27.13 -8.34 -16.09
C ARG A 422 26.12 -7.48 -15.36
N ILE A 423 26.24 -7.40 -14.04
CA ILE A 423 25.34 -6.59 -13.20
C ILE A 423 26.13 -5.74 -12.18
N SER A 424 25.93 -4.43 -12.17
CA SER A 424 26.53 -3.55 -11.17
C SER A 424 25.86 -2.17 -11.17
N VAL A 425 26.16 -1.33 -10.18
CA VAL A 425 25.59 0.02 -10.09
C VAL A 425 25.93 0.90 -11.31
N MET A 426 27.09 0.69 -11.91
CA MET A 426 27.54 1.28 -13.18
C MET A 426 28.65 0.40 -13.78
N GLY A 427 29.08 0.66 -15.02
CA GLY A 427 30.19 -0.09 -15.62
C GLY A 427 31.52 0.13 -14.89
N GLY A 428 32.36 -0.89 -14.78
CA GLY A 428 33.63 -0.82 -14.03
C GLY A 428 34.59 0.27 -14.52
N GLU A 429 34.71 0.43 -15.84
CA GLU A 429 35.52 1.51 -16.45
C GLU A 429 34.96 2.90 -16.12
N GLN A 430 33.64 3.05 -16.08
CA GLN A 430 33.00 4.32 -15.72
C GLN A 430 33.24 4.66 -14.26
N ALA A 431 33.06 3.69 -13.35
CA ALA A 431 33.34 3.86 -11.92
C ALA A 431 34.80 4.24 -11.67
N ALA A 432 35.73 3.53 -12.32
CA ALA A 432 37.16 3.78 -12.23
C ALA A 432 37.52 5.19 -12.76
N GLY A 433 36.93 5.61 -13.88
CA GLY A 433 37.14 6.94 -14.45
C GLY A 433 36.69 8.06 -13.51
N VAL A 434 35.49 7.95 -12.91
CA VAL A 434 34.96 8.94 -11.96
C VAL A 434 35.83 9.02 -10.71
N MET A 435 36.22 7.88 -10.13
CA MET A 435 37.06 7.86 -8.94
C MET A 435 38.45 8.44 -9.22
N ALA A 436 39.05 8.11 -10.37
CA ALA A 436 40.32 8.68 -10.79
C ALA A 436 40.23 10.20 -10.96
N GLN A 437 39.14 10.72 -11.54
CA GLN A 437 38.94 12.16 -11.69
C GLN A 437 38.80 12.87 -10.34
N VAL A 438 37.99 12.33 -9.42
CA VAL A 438 37.83 12.91 -8.07
C VAL A 438 39.15 12.92 -7.30
N SER A 439 39.94 11.84 -7.41
CA SER A 439 41.27 11.77 -6.83
C SER A 439 42.23 12.79 -7.46
N ALA A 440 42.20 12.96 -8.78
CA ALA A 440 43.00 13.95 -9.49
C ALA A 440 42.65 15.39 -9.05
N ASP A 441 41.37 15.73 -8.97
CA ASP A 441 40.89 17.05 -8.56
C ASP A 441 41.27 17.36 -7.10
N LYS A 442 41.13 16.38 -6.20
CA LYS A 442 41.56 16.52 -4.80
C LYS A 442 43.07 16.75 -4.69
N ALA A 443 43.85 15.97 -5.44
CA ALA A 443 45.30 16.06 -5.45
C ALA A 443 45.78 17.40 -6.03
N ALA A 444 45.15 17.88 -7.11
CA ALA A 444 45.38 19.18 -7.71
C ALA A 444 45.05 20.33 -6.74
N ARG A 445 43.92 20.28 -6.01
CA ARG A 445 43.58 21.26 -4.96
C ARG A 445 44.59 21.28 -3.81
N SER A 446 45.25 20.15 -3.54
CA SER A 446 46.32 20.04 -2.54
C SER A 446 47.73 20.36 -3.09
N GLY A 447 47.83 20.86 -4.32
CA GLY A 447 49.11 21.25 -4.96
C GLY A 447 50.00 20.08 -5.38
N LYS A 448 49.47 18.85 -5.46
CA LYS A 448 50.20 17.64 -5.83
C LYS A 448 49.45 16.88 -6.94
N PRO A 449 49.58 17.27 -8.22
CA PRO A 449 48.91 16.55 -9.31
C PRO A 449 49.41 15.10 -9.41
N LEU A 450 48.49 14.17 -9.66
CA LEU A 450 48.81 12.74 -9.82
C LEU A 450 49.41 12.47 -11.21
N SER A 451 50.39 11.55 -11.27
CA SER A 451 50.91 11.04 -12.55
C SER A 451 49.94 10.08 -13.22
N GLN A 452 50.12 9.84 -14.53
CA GLN A 452 49.32 8.87 -15.27
C GLN A 452 49.40 7.46 -14.67
N GLU A 453 50.59 7.05 -14.22
CA GLU A 453 50.79 5.76 -13.54
C GLU A 453 50.00 5.66 -12.22
N GLN A 454 49.94 6.75 -11.45
CA GLN A 454 49.16 6.79 -10.21
C GLN A 454 47.65 6.74 -10.48
N LEU A 455 47.18 7.36 -11.57
CA LEU A 455 45.78 7.28 -11.99
C LEU A 455 45.41 5.86 -12.44
N GLU A 456 46.26 5.19 -13.21
CA GLU A 456 46.02 3.79 -13.61
C GLU A 456 46.09 2.84 -12.41
N ALA A 457 46.98 3.08 -11.44
CA ALA A 457 47.03 2.34 -10.17
C ALA A 457 45.75 2.49 -9.33
N ILE A 458 45.02 3.60 -9.46
CA ILE A 458 43.70 3.79 -8.83
C ILE A 458 42.60 3.08 -9.63
N LYS A 459 42.64 3.13 -10.96
CA LYS A 459 41.59 2.55 -11.82
C LYS A 459 41.58 1.02 -11.81
N ASN A 460 42.73 0.40 -11.98
CA ASN A 460 42.87 -1.06 -12.13
C ASN A 460 42.18 -1.88 -11.01
N PRO A 461 42.38 -1.60 -9.71
CA PRO A 461 41.71 -2.36 -8.66
C PRO A 461 40.18 -2.19 -8.68
N ILE A 462 39.68 -1.02 -9.09
CA ILE A 462 38.24 -0.75 -9.21
C ILE A 462 37.66 -1.56 -10.38
N ILE A 463 38.32 -1.57 -11.54
CA ILE A 463 37.89 -2.34 -12.71
C ILE A 463 37.83 -3.83 -12.36
N SER A 464 38.90 -4.38 -11.75
CA SER A 464 38.95 -5.78 -11.35
C SER A 464 37.86 -6.13 -10.32
N LYS A 465 37.60 -5.23 -9.36
CA LYS A 465 36.52 -5.42 -8.38
C LYS A 465 35.15 -5.50 -9.06
N PHE A 466 34.83 -4.57 -9.96
CA PHE A 466 33.56 -4.54 -10.67
C PHE A 466 33.38 -5.72 -11.63
N GLU A 467 34.46 -6.19 -12.26
CA GLU A 467 34.40 -7.39 -13.11
C GLU A 467 34.09 -8.64 -12.29
N ASN A 468 34.71 -8.78 -11.11
CA ASN A 468 34.44 -9.90 -10.20
C ASN A 468 33.03 -9.83 -9.59
N GLU A 469 32.66 -8.69 -8.99
CA GLU A 469 31.36 -8.52 -8.33
C GLU A 469 30.19 -8.47 -9.32
N GLY A 470 30.45 -8.10 -10.57
CA GLY A 470 29.44 -8.06 -11.63
C GLY A 470 29.28 -9.35 -12.41
N SER A 471 30.09 -10.37 -12.13
CA SER A 471 29.99 -11.70 -12.76
C SER A 471 28.65 -12.38 -12.46
N PRO A 472 28.05 -13.12 -13.41
CA PRO A 472 26.80 -13.86 -13.17
C PRO A 472 26.97 -14.92 -12.07
N TYR A 473 28.18 -15.45 -11.87
CA TYR A 473 28.45 -16.40 -10.80
C TYR A 473 28.44 -15.74 -9.42
N PHE A 474 28.97 -14.51 -9.30
CA PHE A 474 28.95 -13.73 -8.06
C PHE A 474 27.50 -13.34 -7.68
N SER A 475 26.71 -12.97 -8.69
CA SER A 475 25.29 -12.68 -8.59
C SER A 475 24.47 -13.89 -8.13
N SER A 476 24.63 -15.03 -8.82
CA SER A 476 23.84 -16.24 -8.56
C SER A 476 24.20 -16.89 -7.23
N ALA A 477 25.46 -16.78 -6.80
CA ALA A 477 25.89 -17.17 -5.46
C ALA A 477 25.10 -16.46 -4.35
N ARG A 478 24.62 -15.24 -4.61
CA ARG A 478 23.90 -14.36 -3.67
C ARG A 478 22.39 -14.28 -3.93
N LEU A 479 21.86 -15.05 -4.88
CA LEU A 479 20.44 -15.04 -5.27
C LEU A 479 19.92 -13.66 -5.69
N TRP A 480 20.74 -12.88 -6.41
CA TRP A 480 20.23 -11.71 -7.14
C TRP A 480 19.44 -12.14 -8.39
N ASP A 481 19.72 -13.35 -8.86
CA ASP A 481 19.02 -14.11 -9.88
C ASP A 481 18.59 -15.49 -9.35
N ASP A 482 17.67 -16.13 -10.09
CA ASP A 482 17.16 -17.47 -9.84
C ASP A 482 17.96 -18.55 -10.60
N GLY A 483 19.04 -18.16 -11.29
CA GLY A 483 19.94 -19.07 -11.98
C GLY A 483 20.62 -18.46 -13.20
N VAL A 484 21.85 -18.94 -13.45
CA VAL A 484 22.54 -18.72 -14.72
C VAL A 484 22.14 -19.83 -15.68
N ILE A 485 21.67 -19.48 -16.87
CA ILE A 485 21.14 -20.42 -17.86
C ILE A 485 21.95 -20.40 -19.15
N ASP A 486 22.00 -21.53 -19.86
CA ASP A 486 22.53 -21.59 -21.22
C ASP A 486 21.65 -20.72 -22.14
N PRO A 487 22.21 -19.79 -22.93
CA PRO A 487 21.42 -18.92 -23.81
C PRO A 487 20.41 -19.66 -24.69
N LYS A 488 20.75 -20.86 -25.18
CA LYS A 488 19.85 -21.66 -26.02
C LYS A 488 18.66 -22.23 -25.27
N ASP A 489 18.77 -22.40 -23.95
CA ASP A 489 17.70 -22.91 -23.10
C ASP A 489 16.71 -21.82 -22.67
N THR A 490 16.97 -20.54 -23.01
CA THR A 490 16.11 -19.40 -22.63
C THR A 490 14.63 -19.64 -22.96
N ARG A 491 14.34 -20.12 -24.17
CA ARG A 491 12.96 -20.45 -24.57
C ARG A 491 12.34 -21.49 -23.64
N LYS A 492 13.04 -22.61 -23.41
CA LYS A 492 12.57 -23.70 -22.55
C LYS A 492 12.33 -23.23 -21.12
N VAL A 493 13.27 -22.49 -20.55
CA VAL A 493 13.17 -21.95 -19.19
C VAL A 493 11.99 -21.00 -19.07
N LEU A 494 11.85 -20.03 -19.98
CA LEU A 494 10.70 -19.11 -19.99
C LEU A 494 9.38 -19.85 -20.18
N GLY A 495 9.33 -20.86 -21.05
CA GLY A 495 8.13 -21.67 -21.25
C GLY A 495 7.69 -22.39 -19.97
N LEU A 496 8.64 -22.99 -19.26
CA LEU A 496 8.39 -23.59 -17.95
C LEU A 496 7.94 -22.54 -16.94
N SER A 497 8.64 -21.41 -16.83
CA SER A 497 8.30 -20.32 -15.92
C SER A 497 6.90 -19.75 -16.16
N ILE A 498 6.49 -19.56 -17.42
CA ILE A 498 5.16 -19.05 -17.79
C ILE A 498 4.08 -20.08 -17.47
N SER A 499 4.31 -21.35 -17.83
CA SER A 499 3.33 -22.42 -17.53
C SER A 499 3.05 -22.59 -16.04
N ARG A 500 4.02 -22.20 -15.21
CA ARG A 500 3.98 -22.28 -13.75
C ARG A 500 3.54 -20.98 -13.10
N ALA A 501 3.45 -19.89 -13.85
CA ALA A 501 2.98 -18.63 -13.33
C ALA A 501 1.46 -18.67 -13.25
N HIS A 502 0.94 -18.49 -12.04
CA HIS A 502 -0.48 -18.29 -11.86
C HIS A 502 -0.89 -16.97 -12.53
N LEU A 503 -1.58 -17.08 -13.66
CA LEU A 503 -2.38 -15.98 -14.17
C LEU A 503 -3.66 -15.95 -13.33
N GLU A 504 -3.97 -14.82 -12.72
CA GLU A 504 -5.36 -14.49 -12.37
C GLU A 504 -6.15 -14.33 -13.68
N LEU A 505 -6.33 -15.44 -14.39
CA LEU A 505 -7.33 -15.57 -15.41
C LEU A 505 -8.65 -15.44 -14.65
N SER A 506 -9.28 -14.28 -14.80
CA SER A 506 -10.66 -14.02 -14.40
C SER A 506 -11.63 -14.83 -15.28
N THR A 507 -11.36 -16.13 -15.45
CA THR A 507 -12.15 -17.06 -16.23
C THR A 507 -12.36 -18.28 -15.33
N GLY A 508 -13.46 -18.25 -14.58
CA GLY A 508 -13.92 -19.39 -13.79
C GLY A 508 -14.88 -19.03 -12.68
N THR A 509 -14.71 -17.87 -12.05
CA THR A 509 -15.55 -17.50 -10.89
C THR A 509 -16.97 -17.11 -11.30
N HIS A 510 -17.24 -16.59 -12.49
CA HIS A 510 -18.62 -16.22 -12.87
C HIS A 510 -19.52 -17.41 -13.25
N GLN A 511 -18.99 -18.49 -13.85
CA GLN A 511 -19.82 -19.66 -14.20
C GLN A 511 -19.91 -20.69 -13.07
N TYR A 512 -18.81 -20.88 -12.32
CA TYR A 512 -18.85 -21.74 -11.13
C TYR A 512 -19.67 -21.08 -10.02
N ASN A 513 -19.52 -19.77 -9.79
CA ASN A 513 -20.41 -19.07 -8.86
C ASN A 513 -21.84 -19.02 -9.41
N ALA A 514 -22.11 -18.81 -10.70
CA ALA A 514 -23.50 -18.86 -11.17
C ALA A 514 -24.16 -20.24 -10.97
N LYS A 515 -23.40 -21.34 -11.13
CA LYS A 515 -23.93 -22.70 -10.91
C LYS A 515 -24.09 -23.01 -9.42
N ILE A 516 -23.12 -22.61 -8.58
CA ILE A 516 -23.17 -22.72 -7.11
C ILE A 516 -24.25 -21.79 -6.54
N GLN A 517 -24.43 -20.61 -7.10
CA GLN A 517 -25.39 -19.59 -6.70
C GLN A 517 -26.80 -19.97 -7.14
N LYS A 518 -26.95 -20.59 -8.31
CA LYS A 518 -28.20 -21.25 -8.68
C LYS A 518 -28.49 -22.46 -7.79
N GLN A 519 -27.48 -23.29 -7.48
CA GLN A 519 -27.64 -24.40 -6.54
C GLN A 519 -27.93 -23.91 -5.10
N LEU A 520 -27.37 -22.78 -4.68
CA LEU A 520 -27.64 -22.12 -3.41
C LEU A 520 -29.01 -21.49 -3.41
N GLU A 521 -29.45 -20.84 -4.48
CA GLU A 521 -30.81 -20.30 -4.63
C GLU A 521 -31.84 -21.43 -4.61
N ASP A 522 -31.58 -22.54 -5.32
CA ASP A 522 -32.43 -23.72 -5.32
C ASP A 522 -32.44 -24.37 -3.92
N ARG A 523 -31.28 -24.50 -3.25
CA ARG A 523 -31.17 -25.02 -1.88
C ARG A 523 -31.75 -24.09 -0.82
N GLU A 524 -31.62 -22.77 -0.96
CA GLU A 524 -32.20 -21.76 -0.07
C GLU A 524 -33.70 -21.69 -0.22
N LYS A 525 -34.22 -21.92 -1.43
CA LYS A 525 -35.65 -22.08 -1.68
C LYS A 525 -36.16 -23.37 -1.03
N GLU A 526 -35.44 -24.48 -1.22
CA GLU A 526 -35.73 -25.75 -0.56
C GLU A 526 -35.65 -25.63 0.98
N LEU A 527 -34.68 -24.86 1.49
CA LEU A 527 -34.50 -24.58 2.92
C LEU A 527 -35.60 -23.66 3.46
N LYS A 528 -36.04 -22.65 2.70
CA LYS A 528 -37.17 -21.77 3.06
C LYS A 528 -38.47 -22.52 3.07
N ASP A 529 -38.71 -23.39 2.09
CA ASP A 529 -39.89 -24.25 2.03
C ASP A 529 -39.88 -25.24 3.21
N LEU A 530 -38.70 -25.80 3.55
CA LEU A 530 -38.50 -26.63 4.75
C LEU A 530 -38.68 -25.85 6.05
N GLN A 531 -38.12 -24.64 6.18
CA GLN A 531 -38.26 -23.76 7.35
C GLN A 531 -39.72 -23.31 7.55
N HIS A 532 -40.44 -23.03 6.46
CA HIS A 532 -41.87 -22.71 6.49
C HIS A 532 -42.71 -23.93 6.90
N SER A 533 -42.27 -25.15 6.56
CA SER A 533 -42.90 -26.39 7.00
C SER A 533 -42.51 -26.82 8.42
N LEU A 534 -41.37 -26.35 8.96
CA LEU A 534 -40.81 -26.82 10.22
C LEU A 534 -41.10 -25.94 11.44
N ASN A 535 -41.67 -24.74 11.30
CA ASN A 535 -42.10 -23.90 12.43
C ASN A 535 -41.07 -23.82 13.58
N ILE A 536 -39.78 -23.75 13.24
CA ILE A 536 -38.74 -23.48 14.24
C ILE A 536 -38.59 -21.97 14.28
N ALA A 537 -39.25 -21.36 15.26
CA ALA A 537 -38.95 -20.01 15.69
C ALA A 537 -37.50 -19.98 16.17
N ASP A 538 -36.63 -19.26 15.45
CA ASP A 538 -35.32 -18.89 15.97
C ASP A 538 -35.56 -18.03 17.22
N GLY A 539 -35.18 -18.58 18.36
CA GLY A 539 -35.16 -17.86 19.62
C GLY A 539 -34.08 -16.78 19.57
N ASP A 540 -34.50 -15.53 19.41
CA ASP A 540 -33.70 -14.34 19.71
C ASP A 540 -33.32 -14.35 21.20
N ASN A 541 -32.16 -14.93 21.53
CA ASN A 541 -31.47 -14.61 22.76
C ASN A 541 -30.65 -13.33 22.53
N ALA A 542 -31.22 -12.19 22.95
CA ALA A 542 -30.60 -10.86 22.90
C ALA A 542 -29.23 -10.78 23.62
N GLU A 543 -28.86 -11.77 24.43
CA GLU A 543 -27.61 -11.81 25.20
C GLU A 543 -26.40 -12.39 24.43
N SER A 544 -26.53 -12.76 23.16
CA SER A 544 -25.46 -13.46 22.42
C SER A 544 -25.14 -12.83 21.05
N LEU A 545 -23.84 -12.83 20.70
CA LEU A 545 -23.37 -12.44 19.38
C LEU A 545 -23.64 -13.56 18.37
N SER A 546 -24.13 -13.21 17.19
CA SER A 546 -24.28 -14.17 16.09
C SER A 546 -22.91 -14.65 15.60
N ARG A 547 -22.88 -15.76 14.84
CA ARG A 547 -21.67 -16.22 14.16
C ARG A 547 -21.05 -15.11 13.29
N ASP A 548 -21.88 -14.36 12.59
CA ASP A 548 -21.43 -13.29 11.69
C ASP A 548 -20.87 -12.11 12.47
N ASP A 549 -21.48 -11.75 13.61
CA ASP A 549 -20.91 -10.75 14.52
C ASP A 549 -19.53 -11.18 15.01
N ILE A 550 -19.36 -12.44 15.40
CA ILE A 550 -18.07 -12.97 15.89
C ILE A 550 -17.02 -12.93 14.79
N LEU A 551 -17.33 -13.42 13.59
CA LEU A 551 -16.40 -13.42 12.47
C LEU A 551 -15.94 -11.99 12.13
N ARG A 552 -16.91 -11.06 12.06
CA ARG A 552 -16.70 -9.68 11.67
C ARG A 552 -15.88 -8.89 12.67
N PHE A 553 -16.15 -9.05 13.97
CA PHE A 553 -15.54 -8.25 15.03
C PHE A 553 -14.47 -8.99 15.86
N SER A 554 -14.11 -10.22 15.47
CA SER A 554 -13.11 -11.07 16.16
C SER A 554 -11.84 -10.34 16.55
N ARG A 555 -11.24 -9.56 15.63
CA ARG A 555 -9.98 -8.86 15.88
C ARG A 555 -10.07 -7.80 16.96
N GLN A 556 -11.20 -7.09 17.08
CA GLN A 556 -11.39 -6.11 18.15
C GLN A 556 -11.82 -6.77 19.46
N MET A 557 -12.57 -7.87 19.40
CA MET A 557 -12.95 -8.64 20.60
C MET A 557 -11.75 -9.28 21.32
N ILE A 558 -10.66 -9.58 20.61
CA ILE A 558 -9.42 -10.08 21.23
C ILE A 558 -8.77 -9.01 22.12
N VAL A 559 -9.06 -7.72 21.91
CA VAL A 559 -8.54 -6.64 22.76
C VAL A 559 -9.21 -6.74 24.14
N PRO A 560 -8.45 -6.90 25.25
CA PRO A 560 -9.03 -7.14 26.58
C PRO A 560 -9.96 -6.03 27.07
N SER A 561 -9.74 -4.78 26.64
CA SER A 561 -10.63 -3.65 26.97
C SER A 561 -11.96 -3.69 26.20
N ILE A 562 -12.10 -4.49 25.15
CA ILE A 562 -13.38 -4.67 24.46
C ILE A 562 -13.96 -6.01 24.87
N GLY A 563 -13.32 -7.13 24.52
CA GLY A 563 -13.85 -8.46 24.81
C GLY A 563 -15.19 -8.75 24.12
N VAL A 564 -15.76 -9.92 24.41
CA VAL A 564 -17.10 -10.29 23.92
C VAL A 564 -18.16 -9.38 24.55
N SER A 565 -18.05 -9.09 25.84
CA SER A 565 -19.00 -8.24 26.57
C SER A 565 -19.02 -6.80 26.06
N GLY A 566 -17.86 -6.22 25.73
CA GLY A 566 -17.81 -4.89 25.11
C GLY A 566 -18.41 -4.88 23.71
N GLN A 567 -18.24 -5.95 22.93
CA GLN A 567 -18.87 -6.05 21.61
C GLN A 567 -20.40 -6.11 21.70
N ILE A 568 -20.94 -6.84 22.68
CA ILE A 568 -22.38 -6.88 22.94
C ILE A 568 -22.89 -5.46 23.25
N LYS A 569 -22.22 -4.74 24.14
CA LYS A 569 -22.56 -3.34 24.45
C LYS A 569 -22.48 -2.40 23.25
N LEU A 570 -21.52 -2.62 22.33
CA LEU A 570 -21.46 -1.85 21.09
C LEU A 570 -22.68 -2.16 20.21
N LYS A 571 -23.04 -3.44 20.05
CA LYS A 571 -24.21 -3.86 19.27
C LYS A 571 -25.53 -3.34 19.86
N GLU A 572 -25.62 -3.16 21.18
CA GLU A 572 -26.80 -2.59 21.84
C GLU A 572 -26.79 -1.05 21.86
N GLY A 573 -25.60 -0.44 21.77
CA GLY A 573 -25.41 0.99 21.92
C GLY A 573 -25.94 1.82 20.75
N SER A 574 -26.34 3.05 21.07
CA SER A 574 -26.83 4.02 20.11
C SER A 574 -26.10 5.37 20.20
N VAL A 575 -25.70 5.93 19.05
CA VAL A 575 -24.99 7.21 18.98
C VAL A 575 -25.68 8.17 18.01
N LEU A 576 -25.91 9.41 18.44
CA LEU A 576 -26.39 10.51 17.60
C LEU A 576 -25.20 11.36 17.14
N ILE A 577 -25.03 11.55 15.84
CA ILE A 577 -24.00 12.40 15.24
C ILE A 577 -24.66 13.65 14.69
N ILE A 578 -24.25 14.82 15.20
CA ILE A 578 -24.77 16.13 14.79
C ILE A 578 -23.72 16.81 13.92
N GLY A 579 -24.02 16.91 12.63
CA GLY A 579 -23.10 17.30 11.57
C GLY A 579 -22.46 16.08 10.91
N CYS A 580 -22.76 15.85 9.63
CA CYS A 580 -22.22 14.78 8.79
C CYS A 580 -21.01 15.22 7.95
N GLY A 581 -20.42 16.37 8.30
CA GLY A 581 -19.26 16.95 7.63
C GLY A 581 -17.92 16.32 8.02
N GLY A 582 -16.87 17.13 8.10
CA GLY A 582 -15.48 16.64 8.19
C GLY A 582 -15.13 15.84 9.45
N LEU A 583 -15.84 16.06 10.57
CA LEU A 583 -15.67 15.30 11.81
C LEU A 583 -16.67 14.13 11.87
N GLY A 584 -17.93 14.38 11.55
CA GLY A 584 -19.00 13.38 11.66
C GLY A 584 -18.88 12.23 10.67
N CYS A 585 -18.42 12.51 9.44
CA CYS A 585 -18.19 11.51 8.41
C CYS A 585 -17.23 10.39 8.88
N PRO A 586 -15.98 10.69 9.32
CA PRO A 586 -15.07 9.69 9.86
C PRO A 586 -15.55 9.10 11.19
N ALA A 587 -16.21 9.88 12.06
CA ALA A 587 -16.77 9.34 13.30
C ALA A 587 -17.80 8.22 13.01
N ALA A 588 -18.72 8.46 12.07
CA ALA A 588 -19.72 7.49 11.65
C ALA A 588 -19.07 6.25 11.01
N GLN A 589 -18.05 6.46 10.17
CA GLN A 589 -17.31 5.39 9.51
C GLN A 589 -16.76 4.36 10.51
N TYR A 590 -16.05 4.85 11.53
CA TYR A 590 -15.41 3.98 12.51
C TYR A 590 -16.41 3.38 13.50
N LEU A 591 -17.48 4.10 13.86
CA LEU A 591 -18.55 3.52 14.69
C LEU A 591 -19.28 2.38 13.97
N ALA A 592 -19.61 2.55 12.68
CA ALA A 592 -20.18 1.49 11.85
C ALA A 592 -19.23 0.29 11.73
N GLY A 593 -17.94 0.55 11.51
CA GLY A 593 -16.90 -0.46 11.43
C GLY A 593 -16.68 -1.24 12.74
N CYS A 594 -16.88 -0.61 13.89
CA CYS A 594 -16.78 -1.23 15.21
C CYS A 594 -18.04 -2.00 15.64
N GLY A 595 -19.11 -1.98 14.83
CA GLY A 595 -20.32 -2.75 15.11
C GLY A 595 -21.27 -2.09 16.10
N ILE A 596 -21.36 -0.75 16.09
CA ILE A 596 -22.44 -0.05 16.80
C ILE A 596 -23.82 -0.53 16.30
N GLY A 597 -24.78 -0.68 17.20
CA GLY A 597 -26.14 -1.12 16.84
C GLY A 597 -26.94 -0.09 16.07
N LYS A 598 -26.90 1.16 16.54
CA LYS A 598 -27.73 2.25 16.00
C LYS A 598 -26.94 3.56 15.86
N LEU A 599 -27.02 4.18 14.68
CA LEU A 599 -26.54 5.53 14.42
C LEU A 599 -27.67 6.47 13.98
N GLY A 600 -27.79 7.61 14.64
CA GLY A 600 -28.61 8.73 14.19
C GLY A 600 -27.74 9.78 13.51
N LEU A 601 -28.11 10.21 12.31
CA LEU A 601 -27.38 11.21 11.54
C LEU A 601 -28.24 12.47 11.41
N VAL A 602 -27.76 13.60 11.93
CA VAL A 602 -28.44 14.90 11.83
C VAL A 602 -27.59 15.85 11.00
N ASP A 603 -28.10 16.25 9.84
CA ASP A 603 -27.51 17.27 8.98
C ASP A 603 -28.59 17.77 8.02
N TYR A 604 -28.53 19.05 7.64
CA TYR A 604 -29.47 19.69 6.72
C TYR A 604 -28.84 20.04 5.37
N ASP A 605 -27.52 19.90 5.25
CA ASP A 605 -26.78 20.22 4.06
C ASP A 605 -26.86 19.10 3.00
N VAL A 606 -26.51 19.48 1.78
CA VAL A 606 -26.24 18.56 0.67
C VAL A 606 -24.75 18.38 0.45
N VAL A 607 -24.36 17.30 -0.24
CA VAL A 607 -22.98 17.05 -0.63
C VAL A 607 -22.55 18.05 -1.71
N GLU A 608 -21.43 18.73 -1.48
CA GLU A 608 -20.84 19.68 -2.42
C GLU A 608 -19.42 19.29 -2.81
N LEU A 609 -18.98 19.66 -4.02
CA LEU A 609 -17.63 19.37 -4.48
C LEU A 609 -16.55 19.96 -3.55
N SER A 610 -16.76 21.20 -3.09
CA SER A 610 -15.88 21.92 -2.14
C SER A 610 -15.71 21.21 -0.79
N ASN A 611 -16.59 20.26 -0.48
CA ASN A 611 -16.63 19.55 0.80
C ASN A 611 -15.88 18.21 0.76
N LEU A 612 -15.70 17.61 -0.42
CA LEU A 612 -15.21 16.23 -0.56
C LEU A 612 -13.79 16.02 -0.04
N HIS A 613 -12.91 17.03 -0.10
CA HIS A 613 -11.52 16.93 0.36
C HIS A 613 -11.37 16.59 1.86
N ARG A 614 -12.44 16.74 2.66
CA ARG A 614 -12.45 16.45 4.10
C ARG A 614 -13.57 15.49 4.54
N GLN A 615 -14.42 14.98 3.62
CA GLN A 615 -15.62 14.18 3.94
C GLN A 615 -15.62 12.88 3.11
N LEU A 616 -14.71 11.95 3.43
CA LEU A 616 -14.30 10.86 2.52
C LEU A 616 -15.35 9.79 2.22
N LEU A 617 -16.46 9.71 2.97
CA LEU A 617 -17.58 8.80 2.64
C LEU A 617 -18.58 9.40 1.65
N HIS A 618 -18.48 10.70 1.37
CA HIS A 618 -19.16 11.31 0.24
C HIS A 618 -18.29 11.21 -1.00
N SER A 619 -18.92 11.06 -2.16
CA SER A 619 -18.24 10.95 -3.45
C SER A 619 -18.80 11.96 -4.46
N GLU A 620 -18.06 12.18 -5.55
CA GLU A 620 -18.52 13.01 -6.67
C GLU A 620 -19.89 12.56 -7.21
N SER A 621 -20.14 11.25 -7.21
CA SER A 621 -21.43 10.68 -7.63
C SER A 621 -22.60 10.98 -6.68
N THR A 622 -22.33 11.50 -5.48
CA THR A 622 -23.36 11.86 -4.48
C THR A 622 -23.56 13.36 -4.33
N ILE A 623 -22.89 14.18 -5.14
CA ILE A 623 -23.07 15.65 -5.14
C ILE A 623 -24.55 15.99 -5.35
N GLY A 624 -25.08 16.89 -4.51
CA GLY A 624 -26.48 17.30 -4.50
C GLY A 624 -27.41 16.43 -3.66
N LEU A 625 -26.99 15.24 -3.21
CA LEU A 625 -27.77 14.45 -2.25
C LEU A 625 -27.66 15.03 -0.83
N PRO A 626 -28.70 14.89 0.02
CA PRO A 626 -28.57 15.20 1.44
C PRO A 626 -27.40 14.44 2.08
N LYS A 627 -26.60 15.11 2.90
CA LYS A 627 -25.42 14.51 3.55
C LYS A 627 -25.81 13.29 4.39
N VAL A 628 -26.92 13.35 5.13
CA VAL A 628 -27.42 12.22 5.92
C VAL A 628 -27.68 10.98 5.07
N THR A 629 -28.27 11.14 3.89
CA THR A 629 -28.60 10.03 2.97
C THR A 629 -27.35 9.47 2.30
N SER A 630 -26.46 10.35 1.81
CA SER A 630 -25.18 9.93 1.22
C SER A 630 -24.34 9.15 2.23
N LEU A 631 -24.26 9.64 3.46
CA LEU A 631 -23.52 8.98 4.54
C LEU A 631 -24.19 7.66 4.93
N ALA A 632 -25.52 7.62 5.11
CA ALA A 632 -26.24 6.39 5.44
C ALA A 632 -25.99 5.27 4.42
N GLN A 633 -26.06 5.59 3.12
CA GLN A 633 -25.75 4.64 2.05
C GLN A 633 -24.31 4.11 2.13
N ALA A 634 -23.35 4.97 2.47
CA ALA A 634 -21.96 4.57 2.64
C ALA A 634 -21.77 3.66 3.86
N LEU A 635 -22.41 3.99 4.98
CA LEU A 635 -22.35 3.18 6.20
C LEU A 635 -23.01 1.80 6.01
N GLN A 636 -24.10 1.70 5.25
CA GLN A 636 -24.74 0.41 4.93
C GLN A 636 -23.83 -0.51 4.09
N ARG A 637 -23.02 0.07 3.19
CA ARG A 637 -21.99 -0.70 2.46
C ARG A 637 -20.85 -1.16 3.38
N ILE A 638 -20.56 -0.39 4.43
CA ILE A 638 -19.58 -0.78 5.45
C ILE A 638 -20.18 -1.90 6.28
N ASN A 639 -21.31 -1.67 6.97
CA ASN A 639 -21.97 -2.59 7.87
C ASN A 639 -23.48 -2.61 7.65
N SER A 640 -23.97 -3.66 6.98
CA SER A 640 -25.39 -3.82 6.66
C SER A 640 -26.28 -4.19 7.86
N THR A 641 -25.70 -4.56 9.01
CA THR A 641 -26.49 -4.84 10.23
C THR A 641 -26.72 -3.59 11.07
N LEU A 642 -26.04 -2.48 10.75
CA LEU A 642 -26.21 -1.20 11.42
C LEU A 642 -27.59 -0.60 11.12
N ARG A 643 -28.32 -0.21 12.16
CA ARG A 643 -29.51 0.62 12.00
C ARG A 643 -29.11 2.09 11.89
N VAL A 644 -29.33 2.69 10.72
CA VAL A 644 -29.11 4.13 10.50
C VAL A 644 -30.45 4.85 10.48
N GLU A 645 -30.59 5.93 11.27
CA GLU A 645 -31.72 6.85 11.23
C GLU A 645 -31.27 8.20 10.65
N GLU A 646 -31.88 8.57 9.53
CA GLU A 646 -31.60 9.82 8.83
C GLU A 646 -32.53 10.94 9.35
N HIS A 647 -31.94 12.01 9.88
CA HIS A 647 -32.65 13.22 10.29
C HIS A 647 -32.18 14.37 9.40
N ASN A 648 -32.76 14.47 8.20
CA ASN A 648 -32.48 15.56 7.27
C ASN A 648 -33.18 16.86 7.72
N THR A 649 -32.70 17.43 8.82
CA THR A 649 -33.27 18.63 9.44
C THR A 649 -32.17 19.46 10.08
N GLN A 650 -32.38 20.77 10.11
CA GLN A 650 -31.56 21.64 10.93
C GLN A 650 -31.90 21.39 12.40
N LEU A 651 -30.89 21.29 13.25
CA LEU A 651 -31.09 21.17 14.68
C LEU A 651 -31.56 22.51 15.24
N SER A 652 -32.64 22.52 16.00
CA SER A 652 -33.24 23.71 16.61
C SER A 652 -33.77 23.42 18.00
N SER A 653 -34.14 24.46 18.75
CA SER A 653 -34.77 24.33 20.07
C SER A 653 -36.05 23.46 20.05
N SER A 654 -36.73 23.36 18.90
CA SER A 654 -37.97 22.59 18.75
C SER A 654 -37.76 21.07 18.62
N ASN A 655 -36.61 20.61 18.13
CA ASN A 655 -36.36 19.19 17.83
C ASN A 655 -35.18 18.59 18.61
N ALA A 656 -34.26 19.42 19.14
CA ALA A 656 -33.00 18.93 19.69
C ALA A 656 -33.19 18.01 20.91
N LEU A 657 -34.09 18.36 21.82
CA LEU A 657 -34.32 17.56 23.04
C LEU A 657 -34.85 16.17 22.71
N ASP A 658 -35.83 16.09 21.82
CA ASP A 658 -36.45 14.82 21.40
C ASP A 658 -35.48 13.94 20.60
N LEU A 659 -34.64 14.55 19.76
CA LEU A 659 -33.59 13.80 19.05
C LEU A 659 -32.53 13.27 20.02
N VAL A 660 -32.00 14.12 20.90
CA VAL A 660 -30.94 13.74 21.85
C VAL A 660 -31.40 12.65 22.82
N ALA A 661 -32.65 12.71 23.31
CA ALA A 661 -33.16 11.74 24.27
C ALA A 661 -33.21 10.29 23.75
N ARG A 662 -33.28 10.11 22.42
CA ARG A 662 -33.41 8.81 21.72
C ARG A 662 -32.11 8.01 21.59
N TYR A 663 -30.96 8.56 22.02
CA TYR A 663 -29.65 7.94 21.86
C TYR A 663 -28.85 7.95 23.16
N ASP A 664 -27.91 7.02 23.30
CA ASP A 664 -27.11 6.87 24.52
C ASP A 664 -25.99 7.91 24.62
N ILE A 665 -25.37 8.24 23.49
CA ILE A 665 -24.26 9.20 23.38
C ILE A 665 -24.52 10.18 22.24
N VAL A 666 -24.15 11.44 22.43
CA VAL A 666 -24.18 12.46 21.38
C VAL A 666 -22.77 12.86 20.99
N ILE A 667 -22.50 12.87 19.68
CA ILE A 667 -21.29 13.43 19.07
C ILE A 667 -21.66 14.76 18.42
N ASP A 668 -21.05 15.84 18.94
CA ASP A 668 -21.11 17.16 18.33
C ASP A 668 -19.96 17.30 17.34
N ALA A 669 -20.31 17.25 16.06
CA ALA A 669 -19.45 17.49 14.90
C ALA A 669 -19.89 18.76 14.14
N SER A 670 -20.58 19.67 14.83
CA SER A 670 -21.07 20.92 14.24
C SER A 670 -19.95 21.96 14.12
N ASP A 671 -20.08 22.82 13.11
CA ASP A 671 -19.12 23.86 12.73
C ASP A 671 -19.50 25.26 13.23
N ASN A 672 -20.64 25.42 13.90
CA ASN A 672 -21.12 26.70 14.38
C ASN A 672 -21.39 26.70 15.90
N VAL A 673 -21.09 27.82 16.53
CA VAL A 673 -21.14 27.98 18.00
C VAL A 673 -22.57 27.85 18.54
N ALA A 674 -23.58 28.35 17.81
CA ALA A 674 -24.98 28.28 18.23
C ALA A 674 -25.45 26.83 18.42
N THR A 675 -25.12 25.94 17.47
CA THR A 675 -25.44 24.51 17.56
C THR A 675 -24.74 23.87 18.75
N ARG A 676 -23.48 24.21 19.06
CA ARG A 676 -22.78 23.65 20.23
C ARG A 676 -23.44 23.98 21.55
N TYR A 677 -23.92 25.21 21.73
CA TYR A 677 -24.68 25.60 22.92
C TYR A 677 -26.02 24.88 23.00
N LEU A 678 -26.74 24.78 21.88
CA LEU A 678 -28.01 24.06 21.80
C LEU A 678 -27.84 22.57 22.15
N VAL A 679 -26.86 21.89 21.54
CA VAL A 679 -26.57 20.47 21.79
C VAL A 679 -26.14 20.25 23.23
N ASN A 680 -25.29 21.13 23.78
CA ASN A 680 -24.92 21.06 25.18
C ASN A 680 -26.14 21.10 26.11
N ASP A 681 -27.03 22.07 25.90
CA ASP A 681 -28.18 22.25 26.77
C ASP A 681 -29.18 21.10 26.62
N ALA A 682 -29.38 20.60 25.39
CA ALA A 682 -30.19 19.41 25.13
C ALA A 682 -29.61 18.15 25.81
N CYS A 683 -28.30 17.94 25.75
CA CYS A 683 -27.62 16.83 26.43
C CYS A 683 -27.75 16.90 27.95
N ILE A 684 -27.69 18.09 28.55
CA ILE A 684 -27.90 18.25 29.99
C ILE A 684 -29.36 17.93 30.36
N LEU A 685 -30.33 18.50 29.64
CA LEU A 685 -31.76 18.30 29.91
C LEU A 685 -32.19 16.84 29.70
N ALA A 686 -31.60 16.14 28.72
CA ALA A 686 -31.84 14.72 28.47
C ALA A 686 -30.93 13.77 29.27
N ASN A 687 -30.02 14.31 30.10
CA ASN A 687 -29.00 13.57 30.83
C ASN A 687 -28.17 12.61 29.96
N ARG A 688 -27.72 13.09 28.80
CA ARG A 688 -26.85 12.36 27.86
C ARG A 688 -25.44 12.93 27.85
N PRO A 689 -24.39 12.10 27.75
CA PRO A 689 -23.03 12.57 27.61
C PRO A 689 -22.77 13.10 26.20
N LEU A 690 -21.89 14.10 26.12
CA LEU A 690 -21.61 14.83 24.89
C LEU A 690 -20.13 14.77 24.55
N ILE A 691 -19.78 14.20 23.39
CA ILE A 691 -18.43 14.18 22.85
C ILE A 691 -18.32 15.35 21.85
N SER A 692 -17.63 16.42 22.23
CA SER A 692 -17.50 17.61 21.39
C SER A 692 -16.10 17.73 20.82
N GLY A 693 -16.05 17.89 19.50
CA GLY A 693 -14.82 18.04 18.73
C GLY A 693 -14.85 19.30 17.87
N SER A 694 -13.69 19.84 17.56
CA SER A 694 -13.57 20.90 16.57
C SER A 694 -12.21 20.93 15.90
N ALA A 695 -12.15 21.46 14.68
CA ALA A 695 -10.92 21.64 13.93
C ALA A 695 -10.96 22.93 13.11
N VAL A 696 -9.86 23.67 13.09
CA VAL A 696 -9.66 24.90 12.30
C VAL A 696 -8.20 24.94 11.85
N GLY A 697 -7.95 25.23 10.57
CA GLY A 697 -6.60 25.25 10.01
C GLY A 697 -5.88 23.90 10.19
N LEU A 698 -4.81 23.92 10.97
CA LEU A 698 -4.01 22.74 11.36
C LEU A 698 -4.28 22.27 12.80
N GLU A 699 -5.19 22.92 13.53
CA GLU A 699 -5.45 22.63 14.94
C GLU A 699 -6.76 21.86 15.11
N GLY A 700 -6.76 20.95 16.08
CA GLY A 700 -7.94 20.20 16.49
C GLY A 700 -8.07 20.13 18.01
N GLN A 701 -9.30 19.96 18.50
CA GLN A 701 -9.55 19.73 19.92
C GLN A 701 -10.70 18.76 20.14
N LEU A 702 -10.67 18.06 21.28
CA LEU A 702 -11.64 17.06 21.68
C LEU A 702 -11.80 17.00 23.21
N THR A 703 -13.03 16.94 23.68
CA THR A 703 -13.34 16.67 25.09
C THR A 703 -14.72 16.01 25.26
N VAL A 704 -14.97 15.44 26.42
CA VAL A 704 -16.26 14.84 26.78
C VAL A 704 -16.90 15.62 27.92
N TYR A 705 -18.13 16.07 27.68
CA TYR A 705 -18.96 16.83 28.61
C TYR A 705 -20.10 15.98 29.16
N ASN A 706 -20.66 16.40 30.29
CA ASN A 706 -21.80 15.78 30.95
C ASN A 706 -21.64 14.25 31.17
N TYR A 707 -20.44 13.84 31.57
CA TYR A 707 -20.10 12.44 31.84
C TYR A 707 -19.50 12.29 33.23
N ASP A 708 -20.08 11.39 34.04
CA ASP A 708 -19.62 11.00 35.38
C ASP A 708 -19.31 12.20 36.31
N GLY A 709 -20.27 13.11 36.44
CA GLY A 709 -20.12 14.33 37.25
C GLY A 709 -19.17 15.39 36.67
N GLY A 710 -18.71 15.20 35.43
CA GLY A 710 -17.87 16.15 34.70
C GLY A 710 -18.56 17.47 34.33
N PRO A 711 -17.80 18.48 33.86
CA PRO A 711 -18.35 19.76 33.42
C PRO A 711 -19.22 19.60 32.17
N CYS A 712 -20.16 20.53 31.98
CA CYS A 712 -20.78 20.74 30.67
C CYS A 712 -20.02 21.81 29.87
N TYR A 713 -20.36 22.03 28.60
CA TYR A 713 -19.74 23.06 27.77
C TYR A 713 -19.83 24.45 28.42
N ARG A 714 -20.98 24.80 28.99
CA ARG A 714 -21.21 26.07 29.72
C ARG A 714 -20.41 26.20 31.01
N CYS A 715 -19.98 25.09 31.61
CA CYS A 715 -19.06 25.16 32.74
C CYS A 715 -17.72 25.73 32.30
N LEU A 716 -17.32 25.67 31.02
CA LEU A 716 -16.11 26.31 30.50
C LEU A 716 -16.42 27.64 29.83
N PHE A 717 -17.46 27.67 29.00
CA PHE A 717 -17.84 28.81 28.17
C PHE A 717 -19.23 29.31 28.60
N SER A 718 -19.29 30.12 29.65
CA SER A 718 -20.54 30.47 30.36
C SER A 718 -21.58 31.15 29.47
N SER A 719 -21.14 32.04 28.58
CA SER A 719 -21.99 32.80 27.67
C SER A 719 -21.47 32.68 26.25
N PRO A 720 -22.35 32.58 25.24
CA PRO A 720 -21.91 32.56 23.85
C PRO A 720 -21.17 33.86 23.52
N PRO A 721 -20.08 33.76 22.74
CA PRO A 721 -19.34 34.93 22.26
C PRO A 721 -20.23 35.80 21.34
N PRO A 722 -20.01 37.12 21.29
CA PRO A 722 -20.71 38.00 20.34
C PRO A 722 -20.55 37.48 18.91
N PRO A 723 -21.60 37.53 18.06
CA PRO A 723 -21.57 36.95 16.72
C PRO A 723 -20.43 37.49 15.83
N GLU A 724 -20.01 38.74 16.06
CA GLU A 724 -18.90 39.40 15.35
C GLU A 724 -17.52 38.78 15.65
N THR A 725 -17.38 38.07 16.77
CA THR A 725 -16.11 37.49 17.24
C THR A 725 -15.93 36.01 16.87
N VAL A 726 -16.95 35.41 16.25
CA VAL A 726 -16.96 33.98 15.90
C VAL A 726 -16.54 33.80 14.45
N SER A 727 -15.35 33.25 14.24
CA SER A 727 -14.87 32.77 12.93
C SER A 727 -15.42 31.37 12.67
N ASN A 728 -15.97 31.10 11.48
CA ASN A 728 -16.37 29.75 11.09
C ASN A 728 -15.24 29.05 10.30
N CYS A 729 -15.34 27.71 10.18
CA CYS A 729 -14.34 26.92 9.43
C CYS A 729 -14.30 27.28 7.94
N SER A 730 -15.40 27.80 7.38
CA SER A 730 -15.50 28.20 5.98
C SER A 730 -14.69 29.47 5.64
N ASP A 731 -14.42 30.30 6.64
CA ASP A 731 -13.69 31.56 6.53
C ASP A 731 -12.18 31.39 6.81
N VAL A 732 -11.81 30.48 7.70
CA VAL A 732 -10.39 30.25 8.08
C VAL A 732 -9.74 29.11 7.27
N GLY A 733 -10.55 28.18 6.74
CA GLY A 733 -10.06 26.98 6.05
C GLY A 733 -9.64 25.87 7.02
N VAL A 734 -9.53 24.65 6.50
CA VAL A 734 -9.13 23.46 7.28
C VAL A 734 -8.45 22.42 6.41
N VAL A 735 -7.39 21.78 6.92
CA VAL A 735 -6.69 20.71 6.22
C VAL A 735 -7.39 19.38 6.51
N GLY A 736 -7.97 18.73 5.50
CA GLY A 736 -8.89 17.58 5.64
C GLY A 736 -8.49 16.47 6.63
N PRO A 737 -7.22 16.04 6.71
CA PRO A 737 -6.76 15.10 7.74
C PRO A 737 -7.01 15.52 9.20
N VAL A 738 -7.03 16.83 9.52
CA VAL A 738 -7.21 17.34 10.88
C VAL A 738 -8.60 17.04 11.44
N PRO A 739 -9.72 17.46 10.80
CA PRO A 739 -11.05 17.05 11.22
C PRO A 739 -11.24 15.53 11.09
N GLY A 740 -10.56 14.89 10.13
CA GLY A 740 -10.42 13.43 10.02
C GLY A 740 -9.98 12.78 11.33
N CYS A 741 -8.81 13.18 11.83
CA CYS A 741 -8.23 12.69 13.08
C CYS A 741 -9.15 12.94 14.28
N ILE A 742 -9.71 14.15 14.41
CA ILE A 742 -10.62 14.47 15.53
C ILE A 742 -11.89 13.60 15.47
N GLY A 743 -12.49 13.39 14.29
CA GLY A 743 -13.65 12.52 14.14
C GLY A 743 -13.38 11.06 14.50
N VAL A 744 -12.21 10.51 14.13
CA VAL A 744 -11.78 9.18 14.57
C VAL A 744 -11.65 9.11 16.09
N LEU A 745 -11.09 10.15 16.71
CA LEU A 745 -10.97 10.22 18.17
C LEU A 745 -12.33 10.38 18.86
N GLN A 746 -13.30 11.06 18.24
CA GLN A 746 -14.69 11.12 18.74
C GLN A 746 -15.32 9.72 18.75
N ALA A 747 -15.19 8.96 17.65
CA ALA A 747 -15.65 7.57 17.60
C ALA A 747 -14.99 6.70 18.68
N LEU A 748 -13.68 6.87 18.89
CA LEU A 748 -12.96 6.14 19.93
C LEU A 748 -13.48 6.47 21.34
N GLN A 749 -13.80 7.74 21.64
CA GLN A 749 -14.41 8.10 22.93
C GLN A 749 -15.79 7.47 23.11
N ALA A 750 -16.62 7.42 22.07
CA ALA A 750 -17.92 6.75 22.11
C ALA A 750 -17.76 5.24 22.38
N VAL A 751 -16.81 4.56 21.73
CA VAL A 751 -16.51 3.14 21.98
C VAL A 751 -16.05 2.91 23.42
N ILE A 752 -15.16 3.76 23.94
CA ILE A 752 -14.68 3.66 25.33
C ILE A 752 -15.85 3.82 26.31
N MET A 753 -16.75 4.77 26.06
CA MET A 753 -17.91 5.03 26.92
C MET A 753 -18.91 3.87 26.89
N LEU A 754 -19.26 3.35 25.71
CA LEU A 754 -20.22 2.23 25.58
C LEU A 754 -19.68 0.93 26.18
N THR A 755 -18.41 0.62 25.94
CA THR A 755 -17.80 -0.60 26.50
C THR A 755 -17.60 -0.50 28.01
N GLY A 756 -17.43 0.71 28.54
CA GLY A 756 -17.15 0.99 29.96
C GLY A 756 -15.69 0.72 30.34
N ASN A 757 -14.81 0.51 29.36
CA ASN A 757 -13.44 0.09 29.56
C ASN A 757 -12.47 1.10 28.95
N GLY A 758 -11.96 2.01 29.78
CA GLY A 758 -10.95 3.00 29.40
C GLY A 758 -11.15 4.34 30.11
N LYS A 759 -10.30 5.31 29.80
CA LYS A 759 -10.34 6.64 30.42
C LYS A 759 -10.97 7.65 29.46
N VAL A 760 -12.23 7.96 29.67
CA VAL A 760 -12.99 8.99 28.94
C VAL A 760 -12.35 10.38 29.15
N LEU A 761 -12.31 11.21 28.11
CA LEU A 761 -11.79 12.59 28.14
C LEU A 761 -12.70 13.59 28.90
N SER A 762 -13.35 13.13 29.98
CA SER A 762 -14.02 14.01 30.93
C SER A 762 -12.98 14.76 31.78
N GLN A 763 -13.21 16.05 32.02
CA GLN A 763 -12.26 16.97 32.68
C GLN A 763 -10.88 17.10 32.01
N ARG A 764 -10.77 16.68 30.74
CA ARG A 764 -9.55 16.75 29.94
C ARG A 764 -9.86 17.28 28.55
N LEU A 765 -9.11 18.28 28.11
CA LEU A 765 -9.16 18.79 26.74
C LEU A 765 -7.94 18.28 25.99
N LEU A 766 -8.18 17.44 24.98
CA LEU A 766 -7.16 17.02 24.05
C LEU A 766 -7.02 18.08 22.96
N LEU A 767 -5.79 18.50 22.71
CA LEU A 767 -5.38 19.42 21.66
C LEU A 767 -4.51 18.64 20.67
N PHE A 768 -4.78 18.82 19.39
CA PHE A 768 -4.03 18.25 18.29
C PHE A 768 -3.43 19.38 17.46
N ASP A 769 -2.11 19.38 17.36
CA ASP A 769 -1.34 20.25 16.48
C ASP A 769 -0.94 19.42 15.25
N GLY A 770 -1.58 19.70 14.11
CA GLY A 770 -1.34 19.02 12.85
C GLY A 770 -0.05 19.44 12.15
N GLU A 771 0.54 20.59 12.50
CA GLU A 771 1.83 21.03 11.95
C GLU A 771 2.97 20.20 12.55
N GLN A 772 2.94 20.00 13.87
CA GLN A 772 3.95 19.22 14.58
C GLN A 772 3.56 17.74 14.75
N THR A 773 2.32 17.39 14.43
CA THR A 773 1.72 16.07 14.71
C THR A 773 1.77 15.70 16.20
N ILE A 774 1.51 16.68 17.08
CA ILE A 774 1.59 16.52 18.54
C ILE A 774 0.19 16.49 19.15
N PHE A 775 -0.03 15.54 20.06
CA PHE A 775 -1.18 15.53 20.95
C PHE A 775 -0.78 16.03 22.33
N ARG A 776 -1.51 17.02 22.85
CA ARG A 776 -1.38 17.52 24.23
C ARG A 776 -2.71 17.37 24.94
N THR A 777 -2.69 17.00 26.21
CA THR A 777 -3.90 16.96 27.04
C THR A 777 -3.75 17.94 28.18
N ILE A 778 -4.70 18.86 28.32
CA ILE A 778 -4.77 19.79 29.44
C ILE A 778 -5.94 19.42 30.35
N LYS A 779 -5.73 19.59 31.67
CA LYS A 779 -6.82 19.43 32.64
C LYS A 779 -7.70 20.67 32.60
N ILE A 780 -9.00 20.48 32.45
CA ILE A 780 -9.99 21.56 32.49
C ILE A 780 -10.71 21.55 33.84
N ARG A 781 -11.30 22.69 34.22
CA ARG A 781 -12.05 22.80 35.49
C ARG A 781 -13.24 21.84 35.51
N GLY A 782 -13.55 21.33 36.71
CA GLY A 782 -14.70 20.46 36.94
C GLY A 782 -16.04 21.20 36.82
N LYS A 783 -17.13 20.48 37.13
CA LYS A 783 -18.48 21.02 37.16
C LYS A 783 -18.58 22.24 38.08
N SER A 784 -19.18 23.32 37.58
CA SER A 784 -19.42 24.54 38.35
C SER A 784 -20.79 24.50 39.02
N GLU A 785 -20.84 24.78 40.33
CA GLU A 785 -22.08 24.83 41.10
C GLU A 785 -23.00 25.99 40.66
N SER A 786 -22.43 27.08 40.14
CA SER A 786 -23.15 28.25 39.64
C SER A 786 -23.44 28.18 38.13
N CYS A 787 -23.22 27.04 37.48
CA CYS A 787 -23.49 26.90 36.05
C CYS A 787 -24.98 27.07 35.72
N ALA A 788 -25.28 27.93 34.75
CA ALA A 788 -26.65 28.22 34.30
C ALA A 788 -27.43 26.98 33.83
N ALA A 789 -26.75 25.93 33.33
CA ALA A 789 -27.41 24.74 32.80
C ALA A 789 -27.32 23.51 33.72
N CYS A 790 -26.17 23.24 34.35
CA CYS A 790 -25.99 22.03 35.19
C CYS A 790 -25.68 22.32 36.67
N GLY A 791 -25.74 23.58 37.11
CA GLY A 791 -25.44 23.98 38.49
C GLY A 791 -26.48 23.48 39.51
N THR A 792 -26.31 23.84 40.78
CA THR A 792 -27.24 23.46 41.86
C THR A 792 -28.60 24.17 41.76
N LYS A 793 -28.64 25.32 41.08
CA LYS A 793 -29.83 26.10 40.74
C LYS A 793 -29.77 26.55 39.28
N PRO A 794 -30.06 25.67 38.30
CA PRO A 794 -29.96 26.01 36.88
C PRO A 794 -31.00 27.05 36.49
N THR A 795 -30.59 28.06 35.72
CA THR A 795 -31.47 29.09 35.15
C THR A 795 -31.97 28.73 33.76
N ILE A 796 -31.27 27.84 33.06
CA ILE A 796 -31.68 27.27 31.78
C ILE A 796 -32.39 25.95 32.05
N THR A 797 -33.73 25.99 32.07
CA THR A 797 -34.59 24.81 32.30
C THR A 797 -35.32 24.33 31.05
N GLN A 798 -35.21 25.08 29.95
CA GLN A 798 -35.77 24.77 28.64
C GLN A 798 -34.79 25.21 27.55
N LEU A 799 -34.91 24.65 26.35
CA LEU A 799 -34.07 25.02 25.22
C LEU A 799 -34.37 26.46 24.79
N ILE A 800 -33.30 27.23 24.61
CA ILE A 800 -33.35 28.62 24.15
C ILE A 800 -33.13 28.63 22.65
N ASP A 801 -33.81 29.53 21.94
CA ASP A 801 -33.50 29.80 20.54
C ASP A 801 -32.18 30.56 20.43
N TYR A 802 -31.11 29.82 20.15
CA TYR A 802 -29.77 30.38 20.05
C TYR A 802 -29.53 31.21 18.79
N GLU A 803 -30.33 31.08 17.73
CA GLU A 803 -30.21 31.98 16.58
C GLU A 803 -30.67 33.39 16.97
N GLN A 804 -31.78 33.47 17.71
CA GLN A 804 -32.30 34.73 18.24
C GLN A 804 -31.43 35.29 19.37
N TYR A 805 -30.86 34.45 20.22
CA TYR A 805 -30.02 34.87 21.35
C TYR A 805 -28.60 35.29 20.92
N CYS A 806 -27.99 34.58 19.95
CA CYS A 806 -26.66 34.89 19.44
C CYS A 806 -26.68 35.95 18.33
N GLY A 807 -27.86 36.31 17.78
CA GLY A 807 -27.99 37.30 16.71
C GLY A 807 -27.35 36.88 15.38
N ALA A 808 -27.10 35.59 15.18
CA ALA A 808 -26.54 35.03 13.95
C ALA A 808 -27.22 33.68 13.61
N PRO A 809 -27.50 33.41 12.32
CA PRO A 809 -28.09 32.13 11.91
C PRO A 809 -27.13 30.97 12.19
N ALA A 810 -27.66 29.78 12.46
CA ALA A 810 -26.86 28.56 12.66
C ALA A 810 -26.43 27.90 11.34
N ASN A 811 -26.55 28.64 10.23
CA ASN A 811 -26.09 28.24 8.91
C ASN A 811 -25.04 29.22 8.36
N ASP A 812 -24.21 28.74 7.44
CA ASP A 812 -23.15 29.54 6.80
C ASP A 812 -23.67 30.48 5.70
N LYS A 813 -25.00 30.63 5.55
CA LYS A 813 -25.61 31.41 4.47
C LYS A 813 -25.56 32.91 4.80
N GLU A 814 -24.82 33.63 3.95
CA GLU A 814 -24.68 35.09 3.81
C GLU A 814 -25.14 35.94 5.01
N ARG A 815 -24.20 36.31 5.89
CA ARG A 815 -24.37 37.52 6.71
C ARG A 815 -24.52 38.72 5.78
N ARG A 816 -25.70 39.34 5.73
CA ARG A 816 -25.91 40.58 4.97
C ARG A 816 -25.50 41.78 5.82
N LEU A 817 -24.25 42.19 5.70
CA LEU A 817 -23.83 43.49 6.22
C LEU A 817 -24.41 44.59 5.33
N GLN A 818 -25.03 45.61 5.94
CA GLN A 818 -25.46 46.85 5.29
C GLN A 818 -24.74 48.02 5.97
N LEU A 819 -23.47 48.22 5.59
CA LEU A 819 -22.63 49.25 6.18
C LEU A 819 -22.52 50.50 5.31
N VAL A 820 -22.84 50.42 4.02
CA VAL A 820 -22.69 51.48 3.02
C VAL A 820 -24.02 51.80 2.33
N GLU A 821 -24.14 53.00 1.80
CA GLU A 821 -25.35 53.47 1.11
C GLU A 821 -25.58 52.72 -0.21
N LYS A 822 -26.84 52.60 -0.65
CA LYS A 822 -27.17 51.90 -1.91
C LYS A 822 -26.49 52.51 -3.14
N SER A 823 -26.24 53.82 -3.14
CA SER A 823 -25.55 54.52 -4.22
C SER A 823 -24.04 54.21 -4.31
N GLU A 824 -23.49 53.55 -3.30
CA GLU A 824 -22.06 53.22 -3.18
C GLU A 824 -21.80 51.73 -3.46
N ARG A 825 -22.79 51.02 -3.99
CA ARG A 825 -22.70 49.59 -4.31
C ARG A 825 -22.90 49.39 -5.81
N VAL A 826 -22.08 48.55 -6.43
CA VAL A 826 -22.26 48.14 -7.82
C VAL A 826 -22.55 46.65 -7.92
N THR A 827 -23.35 46.28 -8.91
CA THR A 827 -23.58 44.89 -9.29
C THR A 827 -22.41 44.34 -10.11
N PRO A 828 -22.25 43.01 -10.17
CA PRO A 828 -21.28 42.39 -11.07
C PRO A 828 -21.44 42.80 -12.53
N HIS A 829 -22.68 43.04 -12.99
CA HIS A 829 -22.96 43.46 -14.36
C HIS A 829 -22.41 44.86 -14.64
N GLU A 830 -22.66 45.82 -13.76
CA GLU A 830 -22.16 47.20 -13.90
C GLU A 830 -20.62 47.26 -13.88
N LEU A 831 -19.98 46.47 -12.99
CA LEU A 831 -18.51 46.37 -12.97
C LEU A 831 -17.97 45.74 -14.26
N ASN A 832 -18.59 44.66 -14.76
CA ASN A 832 -18.17 44.01 -15.99
C ASN A 832 -18.33 44.91 -17.21
N GLU A 833 -19.42 45.69 -17.29
CA GLU A 833 -19.61 46.70 -18.33
C GLU A 833 -18.52 47.78 -18.27
N ALA A 834 -18.18 48.29 -17.08
CA ALA A 834 -17.10 49.27 -16.92
C ALA A 834 -15.74 48.72 -17.39
N ILE A 835 -15.43 47.44 -17.07
CA ILE A 835 -14.21 46.76 -17.54
C ILE A 835 -14.22 46.61 -19.06
N ARG A 836 -15.34 46.15 -19.66
CA ARG A 836 -15.45 45.94 -21.12
C ARG A 836 -15.38 47.23 -21.92
N ASN A 837 -15.88 48.33 -21.35
CA ASN A 837 -15.83 49.66 -21.95
C ASN A 837 -14.46 50.35 -21.78
N GLY A 838 -13.52 49.73 -21.06
CA GLY A 838 -12.21 50.30 -20.76
C GLY A 838 -12.29 51.56 -19.91
N GLU A 839 -13.25 51.65 -18.97
CA GLU A 839 -13.32 52.77 -18.05
C GLU A 839 -12.10 52.77 -17.10
N PRO A 840 -11.45 53.93 -16.84
CA PRO A 840 -10.32 53.99 -15.94
C PRO A 840 -10.76 53.66 -14.51
N ALA A 841 -10.36 52.50 -14.02
CA ALA A 841 -10.79 51.98 -12.72
C ALA A 841 -9.65 51.33 -11.95
N LEU A 842 -9.59 51.59 -10.63
CA LEU A 842 -8.72 50.88 -9.70
C LEU A 842 -9.53 49.81 -8.97
N MET A 843 -9.30 48.54 -9.31
CA MET A 843 -9.94 47.40 -8.66
C MET A 843 -9.06 46.87 -7.52
N ILE A 844 -9.55 46.99 -6.29
CA ILE A 844 -8.84 46.59 -5.07
C ILE A 844 -9.54 45.38 -4.46
N ASP A 845 -8.84 44.25 -4.46
CA ASP A 845 -9.30 43.03 -3.80
C ASP A 845 -8.76 42.96 -2.37
N VAL A 846 -9.68 43.00 -1.39
CA VAL A 846 -9.34 43.09 0.03
C VAL A 846 -9.21 41.73 0.72
N ARG A 847 -9.32 40.64 -0.02
CA ARG A 847 -9.10 39.28 0.51
C ARG A 847 -7.64 39.06 0.90
N SER A 848 -7.39 37.98 1.62
CA SER A 848 -6.01 37.56 1.89
C SER A 848 -5.25 37.28 0.60
N ARG A 849 -3.91 37.35 0.67
CA ARG A 849 -3.06 37.08 -0.50
C ARG A 849 -3.27 35.68 -1.09
N ILE A 850 -3.48 34.68 -0.25
CA ILE A 850 -3.74 33.30 -0.66
C ILE A 850 -5.05 33.21 -1.44
N GLU A 851 -6.12 33.83 -0.94
CA GLU A 851 -7.42 33.87 -1.62
C GLU A 851 -7.36 34.59 -2.96
N PHE A 852 -6.55 35.64 -3.07
CA PHE A 852 -6.32 36.33 -4.33
C PHE A 852 -5.56 35.46 -5.34
N GLU A 853 -4.56 34.69 -4.88
CA GLU A 853 -3.80 33.74 -5.69
C GLU A 853 -4.67 32.57 -6.18
N MET A 854 -5.72 32.18 -5.44
CA MET A 854 -6.68 31.16 -5.88
C MET A 854 -7.45 31.59 -7.13
N CYS A 855 -7.93 32.83 -7.15
CA CYS A 855 -8.61 33.45 -8.28
C CYS A 855 -8.75 34.95 -8.05
N SER A 856 -8.68 35.76 -9.10
CA SER A 856 -8.93 37.20 -9.03
C SER A 856 -9.52 37.71 -10.34
N ILE A 857 -10.24 38.83 -10.28
CA ILE A 857 -10.72 39.50 -11.50
C ILE A 857 -9.48 40.08 -12.21
N PRO A 858 -9.26 39.80 -13.51
CA PRO A 858 -8.11 40.30 -14.23
C PRO A 858 -7.97 41.83 -14.12
N GLY A 859 -6.77 42.31 -13.80
CA GLY A 859 -6.49 43.74 -13.60
C GLY A 859 -6.76 44.26 -12.18
N SER A 860 -7.29 43.44 -11.27
CA SER A 860 -7.37 43.80 -9.84
C SER A 860 -6.01 43.68 -9.14
N ILE A 861 -5.83 44.46 -8.08
CA ILE A 861 -4.67 44.40 -7.18
C ILE A 861 -5.09 43.85 -5.83
N ASN A 862 -4.21 43.09 -5.17
CA ASN A 862 -4.49 42.59 -3.83
C ASN A 862 -4.00 43.58 -2.77
N VAL A 863 -4.92 44.04 -1.92
CA VAL A 863 -4.61 44.86 -0.75
C VAL A 863 -5.43 44.32 0.42
N PRO A 864 -4.92 43.33 1.17
CA PRO A 864 -5.68 42.67 2.23
C PRO A 864 -6.27 43.66 3.23
N LEU A 865 -7.50 43.42 3.70
CA LEU A 865 -8.25 44.36 4.56
C LEU A 865 -7.46 44.81 5.79
N LYS A 866 -6.74 43.90 6.45
CA LYS A 866 -5.91 44.21 7.63
C LYS A 866 -4.71 45.12 7.32
N GLU A 867 -4.28 45.19 6.07
CA GLU A 867 -3.16 46.02 5.64
C GLU A 867 -3.60 47.43 5.23
N LEU A 868 -4.88 47.66 4.94
CA LEU A 868 -5.42 48.98 4.59
C LEU A 868 -5.29 50.01 5.73
N GLU A 869 -5.13 49.56 6.97
CA GLU A 869 -4.87 50.42 8.13
C GLU A 869 -3.43 50.94 8.19
N ARG A 870 -2.49 50.33 7.45
CA ARG A 870 -1.07 50.70 7.49
C ARG A 870 -0.81 51.91 6.58
N GLN A 871 -0.12 52.91 7.12
CA GLN A 871 0.23 54.14 6.40
C GLN A 871 0.92 53.87 5.05
N GLN A 872 1.89 52.96 5.02
CA GLN A 872 2.62 52.60 3.80
C GLN A 872 1.71 52.02 2.71
N THR A 873 0.73 51.20 3.08
CA THR A 873 -0.25 50.63 2.14
C THR A 873 -1.19 51.70 1.61
N GLN A 874 -1.63 52.62 2.47
CA GLN A 874 -2.44 53.77 2.04
C GLN A 874 -1.70 54.65 1.04
N ASP A 875 -0.38 54.83 1.23
CA ASP A 875 0.45 55.61 0.33
C ASP A 875 0.64 54.92 -1.04
N ASP A 876 0.82 53.58 -1.10
CA ASP A 876 0.84 52.82 -2.37
C ASP A 876 -0.50 52.93 -3.12
N VAL A 877 -1.62 52.79 -2.40
CA VAL A 877 -2.96 52.98 -3.01
C VAL A 877 -3.13 54.39 -3.56
N ARG A 878 -2.66 55.43 -2.85
CA ARG A 878 -2.67 56.82 -3.33
C ARG A 878 -1.78 57.01 -4.55
N GLU A 879 -0.59 56.44 -4.57
CA GLU A 879 0.34 56.54 -5.69
C GLU A 879 -0.26 55.93 -6.96
N ARG A 880 -0.83 54.72 -6.85
CA ARG A 880 -1.52 54.04 -7.96
C ARG A 880 -2.73 54.82 -8.45
N TRP A 881 -3.51 55.38 -7.53
CA TRP A 881 -4.64 56.24 -7.88
C TRP A 881 -4.19 57.51 -8.62
N ASN A 882 -3.14 58.17 -8.15
CA ASN A 882 -2.61 59.38 -8.78
C ASN A 882 -2.06 59.10 -10.17
N LYS A 883 -1.42 57.93 -10.37
CA LYS A 883 -0.97 57.48 -11.68
C LYS A 883 -2.14 57.29 -12.65
N LEU A 884 -3.20 56.60 -12.21
CA LEU A 884 -4.44 56.41 -12.99
C LEU A 884 -5.08 57.76 -13.38
N LYS A 885 -5.10 58.73 -12.45
CA LYS A 885 -5.63 60.09 -12.68
C LYS A 885 -4.83 60.91 -13.69
N SER A 886 -3.53 60.66 -13.81
CA SER A 886 -2.64 61.43 -14.69
C SER A 886 -2.74 61.03 -16.18
N GLU A 887 -3.35 59.89 -16.48
CA GLU A 887 -3.34 59.29 -17.82
C GLU A 887 -4.62 59.58 -18.65
N GLU A 888 -5.78 59.97 -18.07
CA GLU A 888 -7.04 60.09 -18.82
C GLU A 888 -8.02 61.20 -18.37
N SER A 889 -8.86 61.69 -19.31
CA SER A 889 -9.85 62.77 -19.12
C SER A 889 -11.24 62.31 -18.64
N LYS A 890 -11.42 61.04 -18.26
CA LYS A 890 -12.68 60.45 -17.77
C LYS A 890 -12.69 60.32 -16.25
N GLU A 891 -13.88 60.32 -15.65
CA GLU A 891 -14.06 60.18 -14.20
C GLU A 891 -13.63 58.78 -13.72
N SER A 892 -12.44 58.69 -13.12
CA SER A 892 -11.90 57.43 -12.60
C SER A 892 -12.66 56.96 -11.36
N LYS A 893 -12.77 55.65 -11.16
CA LYS A 893 -13.50 55.03 -10.04
C LYS A 893 -12.65 53.99 -9.30
N VAL A 894 -12.96 53.73 -8.04
CA VAL A 894 -12.36 52.63 -7.26
C VAL A 894 -13.42 51.57 -6.96
N TYR A 895 -13.11 50.30 -7.23
CA TYR A 895 -13.99 49.18 -6.91
C TYR A 895 -13.33 48.28 -5.87
N VAL A 896 -14.04 47.99 -4.80
CA VAL A 896 -13.56 47.15 -3.70
C VAL A 896 -14.23 45.78 -3.78
N ILE A 897 -13.40 44.73 -3.85
CA ILE A 897 -13.81 43.37 -4.13
C ILE A 897 -13.45 42.48 -2.94
N CYS A 898 -14.37 41.58 -2.55
CA CYS A 898 -14.07 40.48 -1.64
C CYS A 898 -14.87 39.24 -2.03
N ARG A 899 -14.81 38.17 -1.22
CA ARG A 899 -15.43 36.87 -1.54
C ARG A 899 -16.97 36.96 -1.64
N ARG A 900 -17.63 37.60 -0.67
CA ARG A 900 -19.10 37.65 -0.54
C ARG A 900 -19.72 39.07 -0.51
N GLY A 901 -18.91 40.11 -0.69
CA GLY A 901 -19.37 41.51 -0.66
C GLY A 901 -19.55 42.11 0.75
N ASN A 902 -18.99 41.47 1.78
CA ASN A 902 -19.03 41.92 3.16
C ASN A 902 -17.80 42.77 3.51
N ASP A 903 -16.61 42.17 3.44
CA ASP A 903 -15.35 42.85 3.72
C ASP A 903 -15.06 44.01 2.77
N SER A 904 -15.59 43.97 1.55
CA SER A 904 -15.50 45.07 0.58
C SER A 904 -16.17 46.34 1.09
N GLN A 905 -17.24 46.24 1.89
CA GLN A 905 -17.89 47.40 2.49
C GLN A 905 -17.02 48.05 3.58
N LEU A 906 -16.30 47.22 4.36
CA LEU A 906 -15.32 47.70 5.34
C LEU A 906 -14.12 48.36 4.66
N GLY A 907 -13.58 47.70 3.62
CA GLY A 907 -12.49 48.23 2.81
C GLY A 907 -12.85 49.56 2.16
N LEU A 908 -14.08 49.69 1.63
CA LEU A 908 -14.60 50.94 1.08
C LEU A 908 -14.59 52.07 2.13
N LYS A 909 -15.09 51.80 3.35
CA LYS A 909 -15.08 52.80 4.43
C LYS A 909 -13.67 53.25 4.79
N GLN A 910 -12.72 52.33 4.86
CA GLN A 910 -11.33 52.66 5.15
C GLN A 910 -10.69 53.48 4.03
N ILE A 911 -10.89 53.10 2.76
CA ILE A 911 -10.36 53.83 1.60
C ILE A 911 -10.87 55.27 1.57
N LYS A 912 -12.15 55.51 1.88
CA LYS A 912 -12.72 56.86 1.93
C LYS A 912 -12.10 57.77 2.98
N GLN A 913 -11.49 57.23 4.03
CA GLN A 913 -10.85 58.05 5.07
C GLN A 913 -9.57 58.74 4.56
N PHE A 914 -8.90 58.16 3.57
CA PHE A 914 -7.59 58.64 3.11
C PHE A 914 -7.52 58.95 1.60
N LEU A 915 -8.56 58.61 0.83
CA LEU A 915 -8.67 58.84 -0.61
C LEU A 915 -10.02 59.47 -0.98
N SER A 916 -9.99 60.69 -1.52
CA SER A 916 -11.20 61.41 -1.95
C SER A 916 -11.51 61.12 -3.43
N CYS A 917 -12.37 60.11 -3.66
CA CYS A 917 -12.81 59.68 -4.99
C CYS A 917 -14.12 58.84 -4.91
N PRO A 918 -14.79 58.56 -6.05
CA PRO A 918 -15.88 57.59 -6.10
C PRO A 918 -15.35 56.17 -5.81
N VAL A 919 -15.80 55.59 -4.69
CA VAL A 919 -15.44 54.23 -4.26
C VAL A 919 -16.73 53.41 -4.14
N TYR A 920 -16.72 52.22 -4.73
CA TYR A 920 -17.86 51.32 -4.75
C TYR A 920 -17.52 49.90 -4.25
N ASP A 921 -18.45 49.25 -3.55
CA ASP A 921 -18.31 47.83 -3.20
C ASP A 921 -19.02 46.94 -4.24
N LEU A 922 -18.47 45.75 -4.48
CA LEU A 922 -19.10 44.75 -5.32
C LEU A 922 -20.17 43.96 -4.55
N VAL A 923 -21.44 44.14 -4.91
CA VAL A 923 -22.58 43.45 -4.28
C VAL A 923 -22.45 41.94 -4.46
N GLY A 924 -22.45 41.20 -3.34
CA GLY A 924 -22.31 39.74 -3.33
C GLY A 924 -20.90 39.22 -3.69
N GLY A 925 -19.95 40.12 -3.92
CA GLY A 925 -18.54 39.80 -4.15
C GLY A 925 -18.29 38.86 -5.34
N LEU A 926 -17.23 38.06 -5.24
CA LEU A 926 -16.86 37.09 -6.25
C LEU A 926 -17.85 35.93 -6.41
N HIS A 927 -18.62 35.61 -5.37
CA HIS A 927 -19.72 34.64 -5.48
C HIS A 927 -20.79 35.12 -6.47
N ALA A 928 -21.17 36.40 -6.38
CA ALA A 928 -22.07 37.01 -7.34
C ALA A 928 -21.43 37.16 -8.73
N TRP A 929 -20.13 37.49 -8.80
CA TRP A 929 -19.40 37.51 -10.08
C TRP A 929 -19.41 36.15 -10.79
N SER A 930 -19.14 35.06 -10.06
CA SER A 930 -19.16 33.69 -10.58
C SER A 930 -20.56 33.31 -11.08
N ARG A 931 -21.60 33.62 -10.31
CA ARG A 931 -22.98 33.30 -10.69
C ARG A 931 -23.48 34.13 -11.87
N ASP A 932 -23.20 35.42 -11.87
CA ASP A 932 -23.90 36.39 -12.72
C ASP A 932 -23.09 36.79 -13.98
N ILE A 933 -21.76 36.65 -13.97
CA ILE A 933 -20.87 37.12 -15.05
C ILE A 933 -20.06 35.99 -15.67
N ASP A 934 -19.34 35.23 -14.85
CA ASP A 934 -18.44 34.18 -15.31
C ASP A 934 -18.63 32.89 -14.51
N PRO A 935 -19.52 31.99 -14.95
CA PRO A 935 -19.72 30.69 -14.31
C PRO A 935 -18.49 29.79 -14.27
N SER A 936 -17.44 30.10 -15.05
CA SER A 936 -16.15 29.39 -14.98
C SER A 936 -15.25 29.93 -13.86
N PHE A 937 -15.55 31.12 -13.33
CA PHE A 937 -14.84 31.70 -12.18
C PHE A 937 -15.13 30.86 -10.93
N PRO A 938 -14.11 30.37 -10.22
CA PRO A 938 -14.29 29.36 -9.18
C PRO A 938 -14.98 29.95 -7.93
N PRO A 939 -16.18 29.44 -7.55
CA PRO A 939 -16.79 29.75 -6.27
C PRO A 939 -16.16 28.82 -5.22
N TYR A 940 -15.18 29.32 -4.48
CA TYR A 940 -14.58 28.58 -3.36
C TYR A 940 -15.23 28.97 -2.04
#